data_AF-I2NRI4-F1
#
_entry.id   AF-I2NRI4-F1
#
_cell.length_a   1.000
_cell.length_b   1.000
_cell.length_c   1.000
_cell.angle_alpha   90.00
_cell.angle_beta   90.00
_cell.angle_gamma   90.00
#
_symmetry.space_group_name_H-M   'P 1'
#
loop_
_entity.id
_entity.type
_entity.pdbx_description
1 polymer ?
#
loop_
_entity_poly.entity_id
_entity_poly.type
_entity_poly.pdbx_seq_one_letter_code
_entity_poly.pdbx_strand_id
1 'polypeptide(L)'
;MKYKQILVGLGAVAVVASFINQANADEVTDSNVKKSETIQNTKIEAPSEADVKKAENELNKANSEVKANQEVVDKAKQAQETALENEKSAENTVKKVQEVADKATPSDIKNAQANVDKKQGAVSEAEKTLNNAKKVDQKAQEAVNTQQKNVDDAIKQVAKEKEDVSNAQEKVKEAEDAFDSASLVKAQKEVKELETKKAVAEEKVNTLTNQVGEANKELTALKVSGSEKRSTLEKELKNAGPEFLTEVVTHELDRKETPDFESKTPALTSDKMVARDGKTYYIAANEDVDFNGEKTEVIEVKSKEDFEKPHVIDYKKVSEEVRNYLIELRKINGIDIPVPEVTDKALKYAKARSDEMIEKDELSHATKLKKEDFGLRGSTENASAGTLPYEDTVSEKELAYNLILRYFNDYSNASSYGSETPNEANPMNYGHRIPLLAASGTGIAVGSSFDEKSKYGNYGTLQFVTDDPSFPVYPTVEGSYTSTYNLAKAENKDSDMSHSEFYFNGKRVKFLPKTTFVYVWKEITHPKNPEFEKAKKVLDTFNAKQTKDEATVAQKLATLNTEYNAAKNTLDKDKVELKVANDRLADLKKDNEEKVKTLNLAQSELSKQEAELVNAQSNLTKQEAEMKRLKGIKVNALKLVKEAENVLTTTKNELNKAQQYVFDLQNAPKILEEAKKRLSEAKQKLAIAQKNYDEAIEKLNSAKAHQEKAQKEYATVSEAYGKYMKAKQEKELQEKLKHEYKEIVPKVLSPVVVTDKKGSIIAYKTAVTPSLMATKRIGKVYDAKSTILPQTGDKTTPSLVIAGMLVATGLGFVKLKRKEN
;
A
#
# COMPACT_ATOMS: atom_id res chain seq x y z
N MET A 1 80.31 47.47 -14.99
CA MET A 1 81.22 48.05 -16.01
C MET A 1 81.48 49.51 -15.66
N LYS A 2 82.67 50.03 -16.00
CA LYS A 2 83.04 51.38 -16.52
C LYS A 2 82.02 52.53 -16.29
N TYR A 3 82.37 53.73 -15.81
CA TYR A 3 83.64 54.46 -15.61
C TYR A 3 83.67 55.07 -14.17
N LYS A 4 84.80 55.30 -13.45
CA LYS A 4 85.90 56.32 -13.60
C LYS A 4 85.39 57.77 -13.72
N GLN A 5 85.98 58.83 -13.14
CA GLN A 5 87.09 59.04 -12.18
C GLN A 5 86.82 60.40 -11.45
N ILE A 6 87.00 60.55 -10.14
CA ILE A 6 88.21 61.04 -9.44
C ILE A 6 88.86 62.30 -10.05
N LEU A 7 88.79 63.44 -9.34
CA LEU A 7 89.98 64.19 -8.93
C LEU A 7 89.73 65.11 -7.70
N VAL A 8 90.75 65.27 -6.87
CA VAL A 8 90.86 66.26 -5.78
C VAL A 8 91.98 67.23 -6.15
N GLY A 9 91.85 68.50 -5.79
CA GLY A 9 92.88 69.53 -6.05
C GLY A 9 93.04 70.48 -4.86
N LEU A 10 94.03 70.20 -4.00
CA LEU A 10 94.52 71.12 -2.97
C LEU A 10 95.86 71.70 -3.40
N GLY A 11 96.02 73.00 -3.22
CA GLY A 11 97.30 73.70 -3.29
C GLY A 11 97.10 75.17 -3.69
N ALA A 12 97.99 76.09 -3.35
CA ALA A 12 99.02 76.18 -2.32
C ALA A 12 99.69 77.53 -2.58
N VAL A 13 99.66 78.41 -1.58
CA VAL A 13 100.51 79.61 -1.36
C VAL A 13 101.41 80.08 -2.51
N ALA A 14 101.20 81.34 -2.94
CA ALA A 14 102.27 82.20 -3.43
C ALA A 14 102.20 83.55 -2.71
N VAL A 15 103.20 83.86 -1.87
CA VAL A 15 103.38 85.18 -1.26
C VAL A 15 104.50 85.89 -2.00
N VAL A 16 104.23 87.09 -2.51
CA VAL A 16 105.26 88.07 -2.88
C VAL A 16 104.82 89.40 -2.29
N ALA A 17 105.71 90.03 -1.53
CA ALA A 17 105.51 91.35 -0.94
C ALA A 17 106.65 92.27 -1.37
N SER A 18 106.31 93.51 -1.72
CA SER A 18 107.29 94.58 -1.93
C SER A 18 106.62 95.94 -1.67
N PHE A 19 106.85 96.49 -0.48
CA PHE A 19 106.61 97.90 -0.21
C PHE A 19 107.67 98.76 -0.92
N ILE A 20 107.38 100.05 -1.12
CA ILE A 20 108.26 101.14 -0.67
C ILE A 20 107.43 102.44 -0.64
N ASN A 21 107.67 103.27 0.38
CA ASN A 21 107.09 104.60 0.47
C ASN A 21 107.86 105.58 -0.43
N GLN A 22 107.20 106.65 -0.87
CA GLN A 22 107.89 107.93 -0.93
C GLN A 22 106.97 109.06 -0.49
N ALA A 23 107.42 109.79 0.53
CA ALA A 23 106.84 111.07 0.91
C ALA A 23 107.58 112.18 0.16
N ASN A 24 106.94 113.33 -0.02
CA ASN A 24 107.60 114.61 -0.14
C ASN A 24 106.84 115.60 0.75
N ALA A 25 107.57 116.55 1.33
CA ALA A 25 107.04 117.66 2.10
C ALA A 25 107.75 118.94 1.61
N ASP A 26 107.01 120.04 1.54
CA ASP A 26 107.46 121.43 1.36
C ASP A 26 106.19 122.31 1.28
N GLU A 27 106.14 123.58 1.71
CA GLU A 27 107.05 124.33 2.60
C GLU A 27 106.24 125.39 3.37
N VAL A 28 106.89 126.34 4.06
CA VAL A 28 106.27 127.34 4.96
C VAL A 28 106.38 128.77 4.40
N THR A 29 105.31 129.55 4.54
CA THR A 29 105.33 131.02 4.75
C THR A 29 104.21 131.32 5.76
N ASP A 30 104.42 131.90 6.94
CA ASP A 30 104.98 133.23 7.27
C ASP A 30 104.11 134.37 6.67
N SER A 31 103.72 135.44 7.39
CA SER A 31 104.45 136.09 8.49
C SER A 31 103.65 137.01 9.44
N ASN A 32 104.38 137.42 10.50
CA ASN A 32 104.34 138.74 11.17
C ASN A 32 103.47 139.01 12.42
N VAL A 33 103.94 140.03 13.17
CA VAL A 33 103.72 140.26 14.61
C VAL A 33 103.53 141.75 14.92
N LYS A 34 102.65 142.11 15.88
CA LYS A 34 102.95 143.18 16.86
C LYS A 34 102.05 143.26 18.11
N LYS A 35 102.65 143.90 19.12
CA LYS A 35 102.24 144.25 20.51
C LYS A 35 100.90 145.02 20.62
N SER A 36 100.30 145.24 21.82
CA SER A 36 100.96 145.57 23.10
C SER A 36 100.24 145.23 24.42
N GLU A 37 100.92 145.53 25.53
CA GLU A 37 100.54 145.33 26.94
C GLU A 37 99.39 146.26 27.43
N THR A 38 98.90 146.14 28.68
CA THR A 38 99.42 146.95 29.82
C THR A 38 99.10 146.30 31.19
N ILE A 39 99.91 146.58 32.22
CA ILE A 39 99.87 146.06 33.60
C ILE A 39 99.41 147.18 34.57
N GLN A 40 99.18 146.86 35.87
CA GLN A 40 99.19 147.73 37.08
C GLN A 40 97.82 147.89 37.80
N ASN A 41 97.74 148.06 39.14
CA ASN A 41 98.74 147.83 40.20
C ASN A 41 98.11 147.51 41.58
N THR A 42 98.98 147.09 42.50
CA THR A 42 98.75 146.86 43.93
C THR A 42 97.96 147.94 44.70
N LYS A 43 97.10 147.50 45.64
CA LYS A 43 97.32 147.70 47.08
C LYS A 43 96.50 146.69 47.90
N ILE A 44 97.09 146.11 48.95
CA ILE A 44 96.40 145.15 49.84
C ILE A 44 96.07 145.84 51.17
N GLU A 45 94.78 145.98 51.47
CA GLU A 45 94.28 146.02 52.85
C GLU A 45 93.83 144.61 53.26
N ALA A 46 93.68 144.35 54.56
CA ALA A 46 93.46 142.98 55.06
C ALA A 46 92.05 142.44 54.68
N PRO A 47 91.92 141.18 54.20
CA PRO A 47 90.64 140.62 53.75
C PRO A 47 89.57 140.49 54.84
N SER A 48 88.30 140.42 54.43
CA SER A 48 87.14 140.21 55.30
C SER A 48 86.50 138.82 55.12
N GLU A 49 85.61 138.44 56.05
CA GLU A 49 84.86 137.18 55.97
C GLU A 49 83.91 137.11 54.75
N ALA A 50 83.48 138.26 54.23
CA ALA A 50 82.58 138.34 53.08
C ALA A 50 83.27 137.90 51.77
N ASP A 51 84.58 138.12 51.65
CA ASP A 51 85.34 137.87 50.42
C ASP A 51 85.44 136.37 50.10
N VAL A 52 85.59 135.53 51.13
CA VAL A 52 85.64 134.06 51.00
C VAL A 52 84.32 133.51 50.43
N LYS A 53 83.18 133.98 50.94
CA LYS A 53 81.83 133.53 50.56
C LYS A 53 81.48 133.86 49.11
N LYS A 54 82.03 134.93 48.55
CA LYS A 54 81.81 135.31 47.15
C LYS A 54 82.49 134.32 46.19
N ALA A 55 83.71 133.89 46.49
CA ALA A 55 84.46 132.97 45.64
C ALA A 55 83.89 131.54 45.66
N GLU A 56 83.27 131.12 46.77
CA GLU A 56 82.61 129.80 46.90
C GLU A 56 81.44 129.63 45.91
N ASN A 57 80.64 130.69 45.71
CA ASN A 57 79.46 130.64 44.84
C ASN A 57 79.82 130.48 43.35
N GLU A 58 80.88 131.15 42.87
CA GLU A 58 81.29 131.02 41.46
C GLU A 58 81.93 129.66 41.16
N LEU A 59 82.64 129.04 42.11
CA LEU A 59 83.09 127.66 41.98
C LEU A 59 81.90 126.69 41.82
N ASN A 60 80.85 126.85 42.63
CA ASN A 60 79.63 126.02 42.53
C ASN A 60 78.86 126.23 41.20
N LYS A 61 78.88 127.46 40.66
CA LYS A 61 78.32 127.77 39.34
C LYS A 61 79.12 127.11 38.20
N ALA A 62 80.44 127.22 38.19
CA ALA A 62 81.29 126.58 37.18
C ALA A 62 81.25 125.03 37.27
N ASN A 63 81.17 124.45 38.48
CA ASN A 63 80.93 123.01 38.68
C ASN A 63 79.63 122.54 37.97
N SER A 64 78.57 123.35 38.04
CA SER A 64 77.27 123.06 37.42
C SER A 64 77.32 123.16 35.89
N GLU A 65 78.07 124.14 35.37
CA GLU A 65 78.28 124.39 33.94
C GLU A 65 79.05 123.25 33.26
N VAL A 66 80.05 122.68 33.93
CA VAL A 66 80.76 121.46 33.46
C VAL A 66 79.82 120.27 33.37
N LYS A 67 78.98 120.04 34.40
CA LYS A 67 78.02 118.93 34.39
C LYS A 67 77.03 119.06 33.23
N ALA A 68 76.45 120.25 33.03
CA ALA A 68 75.48 120.49 31.96
C ALA A 68 76.07 120.20 30.57
N ASN A 69 77.31 120.62 30.30
CA ASN A 69 77.97 120.35 29.02
C ASN A 69 78.36 118.87 28.85
N GLN A 70 78.65 118.12 29.93
CA GLN A 70 78.90 116.68 29.84
C GLN A 70 77.65 115.92 29.38
N GLU A 71 76.47 116.27 29.91
CA GLU A 71 75.20 115.67 29.47
C GLU A 71 74.85 115.98 27.99
N VAL A 72 75.38 117.06 27.42
CA VAL A 72 75.23 117.39 25.99
C VAL A 72 76.17 116.52 25.13
N VAL A 73 77.42 116.34 25.57
CA VAL A 73 78.40 115.44 24.92
C VAL A 73 77.87 114.01 24.86
N ASP A 74 77.34 113.49 25.96
CA ASP A 74 76.89 112.10 26.05
C ASP A 74 75.69 111.84 25.12
N LYS A 75 74.75 112.80 25.02
CA LYS A 75 73.61 112.75 24.07
C LYS A 75 74.07 112.84 22.61
N ALA A 76 75.03 113.72 22.31
CA ALA A 76 75.57 113.85 20.96
C ALA A 76 76.33 112.58 20.52
N LYS A 77 77.04 111.92 21.45
CA LYS A 77 77.69 110.62 21.21
C LYS A 77 76.68 109.55 20.85
N GLN A 78 75.59 109.42 21.63
CA GLN A 78 74.55 108.43 21.36
C GLN A 78 73.89 108.63 19.99
N ALA A 79 73.71 109.88 19.56
CA ALA A 79 73.21 110.20 18.22
C ALA A 79 74.20 109.80 17.10
N GLN A 80 75.50 110.02 17.31
CA GLN A 80 76.59 109.62 16.41
C GLN A 80 76.65 108.08 16.26
N GLU A 81 76.61 107.34 17.37
CA GLU A 81 76.65 105.87 17.38
C GLU A 81 75.42 105.28 16.68
N THR A 82 74.23 105.85 16.93
CA THR A 82 72.98 105.45 16.26
C THR A 82 73.03 105.69 14.75
N ALA A 83 73.61 106.80 14.30
CA ALA A 83 73.74 107.09 12.86
C ALA A 83 74.72 106.13 12.16
N LEU A 84 75.77 105.70 12.84
CA LEU A 84 76.77 104.75 12.33
C LEU A 84 76.20 103.33 12.13
N GLU A 85 75.29 102.87 12.99
CA GLU A 85 74.66 101.56 12.83
C GLU A 85 73.64 101.52 11.67
N ASN A 86 72.89 102.61 11.49
CA ASN A 86 71.95 102.76 10.37
C ASN A 86 72.67 102.76 9.01
N GLU A 87 73.85 103.36 8.93
CA GLU A 87 74.69 103.39 7.74
C GLU A 87 75.16 101.98 7.34
N LYS A 88 75.71 101.19 8.29
CA LYS A 88 76.10 99.79 8.09
C LYS A 88 74.93 98.89 7.67
N SER A 89 73.73 99.16 8.19
CA SER A 89 72.50 98.43 7.83
C SER A 89 72.08 98.69 6.37
N ALA A 90 72.15 99.96 5.93
CA ALA A 90 71.93 100.33 4.54
C ALA A 90 73.00 99.73 3.60
N GLU A 91 74.27 99.70 4.01
CA GLU A 91 75.37 99.15 3.18
C GLU A 91 75.22 97.63 2.96
N ASN A 92 74.88 96.88 4.01
CA ASN A 92 74.55 95.46 3.90
C ASN A 92 73.31 95.20 3.02
N THR A 93 72.36 96.13 2.98
CA THR A 93 71.19 96.05 2.10
C THR A 93 71.59 96.26 0.64
N VAL A 94 72.42 97.27 0.33
CA VAL A 94 72.98 97.49 -1.01
C VAL A 94 73.72 96.25 -1.49
N LYS A 95 74.59 95.66 -0.67
CA LYS A 95 75.37 94.47 -1.04
C LYS A 95 74.49 93.30 -1.48
N LYS A 96 73.45 92.96 -0.71
CA LYS A 96 72.53 91.85 -1.04
C LYS A 96 71.76 92.08 -2.34
N VAL A 97 71.40 93.32 -2.66
CA VAL A 97 70.68 93.65 -3.90
C VAL A 97 71.65 93.70 -5.09
N GLN A 98 72.88 94.20 -4.90
CA GLN A 98 73.94 94.20 -5.91
C GLN A 98 74.21 92.76 -6.38
N GLU A 99 74.33 91.79 -5.47
CA GLU A 99 74.50 90.36 -5.79
C GLU A 99 73.38 89.76 -6.67
N VAL A 100 72.20 90.39 -6.75
CA VAL A 100 71.10 89.98 -7.65
C VAL A 100 71.12 90.79 -8.95
N ALA A 101 71.39 92.10 -8.88
CA ALA A 101 71.53 92.97 -10.04
C ALA A 101 72.72 92.58 -10.94
N ASP A 102 73.83 92.13 -10.37
CA ASP A 102 75.00 91.61 -11.10
C ASP A 102 74.64 90.35 -11.93
N LYS A 103 73.61 89.61 -11.51
CA LYS A 103 73.07 88.43 -12.21
C LYS A 103 71.93 88.77 -13.17
N ALA A 104 71.48 90.03 -13.23
CA ALA A 104 70.40 90.49 -14.10
C ALA A 104 70.88 90.82 -15.53
N THR A 105 71.79 90.02 -16.09
CA THR A 105 72.29 90.24 -17.46
C THR A 105 71.20 89.90 -18.49
N PRO A 106 71.25 90.49 -19.70
CA PRO A 106 70.33 90.10 -20.79
C PRO A 106 70.41 88.61 -21.17
N SER A 107 71.56 87.96 -20.94
CA SER A 107 71.74 86.53 -21.14
C SER A 107 71.02 85.72 -20.07
N ASP A 108 71.19 86.09 -18.80
CA ASP A 108 70.61 85.35 -17.66
C ASP A 108 69.09 85.51 -17.56
N ILE A 109 68.56 86.70 -17.87
CA ILE A 109 67.12 86.93 -18.01
C ILE A 109 66.54 86.06 -19.15
N LYS A 110 67.24 85.97 -20.29
CA LYS A 110 66.82 85.10 -21.41
C LYS A 110 66.88 83.61 -21.06
N ASN A 111 67.90 83.18 -20.32
CA ASN A 111 68.03 81.80 -19.83
C ASN A 111 66.94 81.45 -18.80
N ALA A 112 66.62 82.39 -17.90
CA ALA A 112 65.51 82.25 -16.96
C ALA A 112 64.15 82.18 -17.67
N GLN A 113 63.92 83.00 -18.70
CA GLN A 113 62.71 82.91 -19.54
C GLN A 113 62.62 81.57 -20.28
N ALA A 114 63.70 81.08 -20.90
CA ALA A 114 63.72 79.78 -21.55
C ALA A 114 63.44 78.62 -20.56
N ASN A 115 63.80 78.77 -19.28
CA ASN A 115 63.41 77.84 -18.22
C ASN A 115 61.92 77.96 -17.84
N VAL A 116 61.33 79.15 -17.84
CA VAL A 116 59.86 79.34 -17.72
C VAL A 116 59.15 78.63 -18.87
N ASP A 117 59.58 78.83 -20.11
CA ASP A 117 58.97 78.21 -21.30
C ASP A 117 59.06 76.68 -21.24
N LYS A 118 60.22 76.14 -20.80
CA LYS A 118 60.41 74.70 -20.55
C LYS A 118 59.50 74.16 -19.45
N LYS A 119 59.32 74.90 -18.34
CA LYS A 119 58.38 74.52 -17.26
C LYS A 119 56.93 74.64 -17.70
N GLN A 120 56.59 75.60 -18.56
CA GLN A 120 55.26 75.73 -19.17
C GLN A 120 54.93 74.53 -20.06
N GLY A 121 55.88 74.06 -20.86
CA GLY A 121 55.76 72.80 -21.61
C GLY A 121 55.54 71.59 -20.70
N ALA A 122 56.31 71.47 -19.61
CA ALA A 122 56.15 70.40 -18.63
C ALA A 122 54.79 70.43 -17.90
N VAL A 123 54.20 71.61 -17.67
CA VAL A 123 52.81 71.72 -17.19
C VAL A 123 51.83 71.13 -18.21
N SER A 124 51.96 71.46 -19.49
CA SER A 124 51.08 70.90 -20.53
C SER A 124 51.25 69.38 -20.72
N GLU A 125 52.44 68.83 -20.46
CA GLU A 125 52.66 67.38 -20.42
C GLU A 125 52.03 66.72 -19.18
N ALA A 126 52.09 67.35 -18.02
CA ALA A 126 51.39 66.91 -16.82
C ALA A 126 49.86 66.95 -16.98
N GLU A 127 49.31 67.97 -17.66
CA GLU A 127 47.88 68.08 -17.96
C GLU A 127 47.41 67.00 -18.97
N LYS A 128 48.21 66.70 -20.01
CA LYS A 128 47.98 65.55 -20.89
C LYS A 128 48.00 64.23 -20.11
N THR A 129 48.96 64.07 -19.20
CA THR A 129 49.10 62.87 -18.36
C THR A 129 47.89 62.69 -17.44
N LEU A 130 47.43 63.75 -16.78
CA LEU A 130 46.24 63.74 -15.94
C LEU A 130 44.97 63.41 -16.73
N ASN A 131 44.80 64.00 -17.92
CA ASN A 131 43.66 63.71 -18.78
C ASN A 131 43.66 62.25 -19.28
N ASN A 132 44.84 61.68 -19.53
CA ASN A 132 44.96 60.26 -19.87
C ASN A 132 44.66 59.35 -18.66
N ALA A 133 45.15 59.69 -17.46
CA ALA A 133 44.82 58.96 -16.24
C ALA A 133 43.30 58.97 -15.95
N LYS A 134 42.64 60.12 -16.11
CA LYS A 134 41.17 60.25 -15.96
C LYS A 134 40.39 59.41 -17.00
N LYS A 135 40.87 59.30 -18.24
CA LYS A 135 40.29 58.38 -19.25
C LYS A 135 40.48 56.89 -18.89
N VAL A 136 41.61 56.51 -18.31
CA VAL A 136 41.83 55.14 -17.80
C VAL A 136 40.89 54.84 -16.62
N ASP A 137 40.71 55.81 -15.72
CA ASP A 137 39.82 55.69 -14.56
C ASP A 137 38.33 55.62 -14.93
N GLN A 138 37.92 56.35 -15.97
CA GLN A 138 36.58 56.21 -16.57
C GLN A 138 36.38 54.81 -17.16
N LYS A 139 37.29 54.34 -18.03
CA LYS A 139 37.18 53.00 -18.63
C LYS A 139 37.17 51.88 -17.58
N ALA A 140 37.93 52.02 -16.50
CA ALA A 140 37.88 51.09 -15.37
C ALA A 140 36.53 51.09 -14.66
N GLN A 141 35.84 52.24 -14.55
CA GLN A 141 34.48 52.31 -14.01
C GLN A 141 33.46 51.67 -14.95
N GLU A 142 33.56 51.93 -16.26
CA GLU A 142 32.67 51.34 -17.28
C GLU A 142 32.78 49.81 -17.32
N ALA A 143 34.00 49.27 -17.20
CA ALA A 143 34.24 47.83 -17.06
C ALA A 143 33.63 47.26 -15.77
N VAL A 144 33.82 47.91 -14.61
CA VAL A 144 33.20 47.50 -13.34
C VAL A 144 31.66 47.52 -13.42
N ASN A 145 31.07 48.57 -14.01
CA ASN A 145 29.62 48.69 -14.18
C ASN A 145 29.05 47.61 -15.12
N THR A 146 29.79 47.27 -16.18
CA THR A 146 29.40 46.20 -17.11
C THR A 146 29.48 44.84 -16.43
N GLN A 147 30.56 44.57 -15.68
CA GLN A 147 30.73 43.31 -14.97
C GLN A 147 29.75 43.13 -13.80
N GLN A 148 29.24 44.21 -13.20
CA GLN A 148 28.14 44.09 -12.23
C GLN A 148 26.90 43.44 -12.85
N LYS A 149 26.51 43.83 -14.07
CA LYS A 149 25.39 43.20 -14.78
C LYS A 149 25.64 41.70 -15.02
N ASN A 150 26.84 41.35 -15.46
CA ASN A 150 27.24 39.95 -15.69
C ASN A 150 27.14 39.10 -14.40
N VAL A 151 27.44 39.69 -13.23
CA VAL A 151 27.23 39.05 -11.91
C VAL A 151 25.73 38.97 -11.59
N ASP A 152 24.97 40.06 -11.73
CA ASP A 152 23.55 40.12 -11.43
C ASP A 152 22.73 39.11 -12.27
N ASP A 153 23.07 38.94 -13.54
CA ASP A 153 22.43 37.98 -14.45
C ASP A 153 22.86 36.54 -14.14
N ALA A 154 24.12 36.30 -13.72
CA ALA A 154 24.54 34.99 -13.23
C ALA A 154 23.86 34.60 -11.91
N ILE A 155 23.56 35.56 -11.03
CA ILE A 155 22.76 35.34 -9.82
C ILE A 155 21.33 34.92 -10.18
N LYS A 156 20.70 35.59 -11.17
CA LYS A 156 19.36 35.21 -11.67
C LYS A 156 19.36 33.79 -12.25
N GLN A 157 20.39 33.41 -13.01
CA GLN A 157 20.49 32.04 -13.53
C GLN A 157 20.58 31.01 -12.39
N VAL A 158 21.43 31.26 -11.38
CA VAL A 158 21.53 30.37 -10.20
C VAL A 158 20.24 30.31 -9.39
N ALA A 159 19.41 31.36 -9.40
CA ALA A 159 18.07 31.32 -8.80
C ALA A 159 17.11 30.45 -9.62
N LYS A 160 17.05 30.64 -10.95
CA LYS A 160 16.25 29.83 -11.88
C LYS A 160 16.60 28.34 -11.76
N GLU A 161 17.88 27.97 -11.89
CA GLU A 161 18.26 26.54 -11.88
C GLU A 161 17.97 25.85 -10.52
N LYS A 162 17.84 26.60 -9.42
CA LYS A 162 17.35 26.04 -8.14
C LYS A 162 15.85 25.76 -8.16
N GLU A 163 15.07 26.63 -8.80
CA GLU A 163 13.63 26.45 -8.99
C GLU A 163 13.37 25.25 -9.91
N ASP A 164 14.10 25.13 -11.02
CA ASP A 164 13.99 24.00 -11.93
C ASP A 164 14.44 22.67 -11.31
N VAL A 165 15.49 22.65 -10.49
CA VAL A 165 15.84 21.48 -9.66
C VAL A 165 14.71 21.13 -8.68
N SER A 166 14.13 22.11 -7.98
CA SER A 166 13.00 21.87 -7.05
C SER A 166 11.79 21.29 -7.78
N ASN A 167 11.44 21.83 -8.95
CA ASN A 167 10.36 21.35 -9.81
C ASN A 167 10.62 19.94 -10.36
N ALA A 168 11.88 19.57 -10.58
CA ALA A 168 12.27 18.21 -10.99
C ALA A 168 12.23 17.23 -9.80
N GLN A 169 12.63 17.64 -8.59
CA GLN A 169 12.51 16.85 -7.36
C GLN A 169 11.06 16.54 -7.02
N GLU A 170 10.15 17.51 -7.17
CA GLU A 170 8.71 17.30 -6.98
C GLU A 170 8.15 16.27 -7.96
N LYS A 171 8.50 16.36 -9.25
CA LYS A 171 8.09 15.37 -10.28
C LYS A 171 8.66 13.96 -10.07
N VAL A 172 9.88 13.85 -9.54
CA VAL A 172 10.42 12.54 -9.12
C VAL A 172 9.54 11.97 -8.01
N LYS A 173 9.22 12.76 -6.98
CA LYS A 173 8.35 12.33 -5.89
C LYS A 173 6.92 11.98 -6.36
N GLU A 174 6.33 12.74 -7.27
CA GLU A 174 5.03 12.39 -7.88
C GLU A 174 5.07 11.03 -8.59
N ALA A 175 6.17 10.72 -9.29
CA ALA A 175 6.36 9.43 -9.97
C ALA A 175 6.65 8.27 -8.99
N GLU A 176 7.29 8.55 -7.84
CA GLU A 176 7.50 7.58 -6.76
C GLU A 176 6.19 7.30 -5.99
N ASP A 177 5.44 8.33 -5.59
CA ASP A 177 4.16 8.20 -4.91
C ASP A 177 3.09 7.47 -5.76
N ALA A 178 3.23 7.49 -7.10
CA ALA A 178 2.35 6.77 -8.03
C ALA A 178 2.65 5.25 -8.16
N PHE A 179 3.79 4.78 -7.63
CA PHE A 179 4.33 3.43 -7.84
C PHE A 179 3.81 2.40 -6.81
N ASP A 180 2.60 1.88 -7.02
CA ASP A 180 1.98 0.88 -6.13
C ASP A 180 2.51 -0.56 -6.35
N SER A 181 3.75 -0.78 -5.92
CA SER A 181 4.36 -2.11 -5.84
C SER A 181 3.63 -3.07 -4.90
N ALA A 182 2.90 -2.56 -3.89
CA ALA A 182 2.19 -3.37 -2.91
C ALA A 182 0.96 -4.07 -3.53
N SER A 183 0.17 -3.36 -4.34
CA SER A 183 -0.92 -3.96 -5.13
C SER A 183 -0.41 -4.97 -6.15
N LEU A 184 0.74 -4.71 -6.79
CA LEU A 184 1.35 -5.66 -7.73
C LEU A 184 1.76 -6.97 -7.03
N VAL A 185 2.44 -6.89 -5.89
CA VAL A 185 2.82 -8.07 -5.09
C VAL A 185 1.57 -8.80 -4.55
N LYS A 186 0.54 -8.05 -4.12
CA LYS A 186 -0.74 -8.64 -3.68
C LYS A 186 -1.43 -9.41 -4.81
N ALA A 187 -1.49 -8.86 -6.01
CA ALA A 187 -2.07 -9.54 -7.19
C ALA A 187 -1.26 -10.80 -7.59
N GLN A 188 0.07 -10.78 -7.49
CA GLN A 188 0.90 -11.97 -7.71
C GLN A 188 0.59 -13.09 -6.70
N LYS A 189 0.39 -12.74 -5.42
CA LYS A 189 0.01 -13.70 -4.38
C LYS A 189 -1.41 -14.24 -4.58
N GLU A 190 -2.36 -13.38 -4.93
CA GLU A 190 -3.75 -13.71 -5.25
C GLU A 190 -3.85 -14.71 -6.42
N VAL A 191 -3.10 -14.49 -7.51
CA VAL A 191 -3.00 -15.46 -8.62
C VAL A 191 -2.45 -16.81 -8.16
N LYS A 192 -1.34 -16.84 -7.40
CA LYS A 192 -0.71 -18.09 -6.95
C LYS A 192 -1.59 -18.91 -5.99
N GLU A 193 -2.38 -18.23 -5.16
CA GLU A 193 -3.39 -18.88 -4.30
C GLU A 193 -4.53 -19.48 -5.13
N LEU A 194 -5.00 -18.78 -6.17
CA LEU A 194 -6.01 -19.28 -7.10
C LEU A 194 -5.51 -20.41 -8.03
N GLU A 195 -4.24 -20.41 -8.44
CA GLU A 195 -3.60 -21.53 -9.15
C GLU A 195 -3.62 -22.80 -8.30
N THR A 196 -3.26 -22.67 -7.02
CA THR A 196 -3.27 -23.77 -6.04
C THR A 196 -4.70 -24.29 -5.82
N LYS A 197 -5.66 -23.38 -5.66
CA LYS A 197 -7.09 -23.69 -5.51
C LYS A 197 -7.65 -24.45 -6.72
N LYS A 198 -7.36 -23.99 -7.94
CA LYS A 198 -7.69 -24.66 -9.20
C LYS A 198 -7.11 -26.07 -9.26
N ALA A 199 -5.83 -26.26 -8.92
CA ALA A 199 -5.20 -27.57 -8.98
C ALA A 199 -5.89 -28.61 -8.07
N VAL A 200 -6.22 -28.22 -6.83
CA VAL A 200 -6.98 -29.06 -5.89
C VAL A 200 -8.40 -29.37 -6.42
N ALA A 201 -9.05 -28.41 -7.08
CA ALA A 201 -10.35 -28.64 -7.71
C ALA A 201 -10.27 -29.61 -8.92
N GLU A 202 -9.20 -29.53 -9.73
CA GLU A 202 -8.94 -30.48 -10.84
C GLU A 202 -8.67 -31.90 -10.32
N GLU A 203 -7.84 -32.05 -9.29
CA GLU A 203 -7.56 -33.34 -8.65
C GLU A 203 -8.83 -33.97 -8.06
N LYS A 204 -9.68 -33.17 -7.39
CA LYS A 204 -10.98 -33.62 -6.87
C LYS A 204 -11.94 -34.06 -7.99
N VAL A 205 -12.03 -33.31 -9.08
CA VAL A 205 -12.86 -33.68 -10.24
C VAL A 205 -12.36 -34.97 -10.89
N ASN A 206 -11.05 -35.14 -11.06
CA ASN A 206 -10.47 -36.38 -11.60
C ASN A 206 -10.76 -37.59 -10.71
N THR A 207 -10.61 -37.43 -9.38
CA THR A 207 -10.90 -38.48 -8.39
C THR A 207 -12.35 -38.93 -8.44
N LEU A 208 -13.30 -37.97 -8.44
CA LEU A 208 -14.73 -38.25 -8.52
C LEU A 208 -15.13 -38.84 -9.89
N THR A 209 -14.47 -38.44 -10.98
CA THR A 209 -14.69 -39.02 -12.32
C THR A 209 -14.40 -40.52 -12.32
N ASN A 210 -13.29 -40.93 -11.71
CA ASN A 210 -12.93 -42.35 -11.58
C ASN A 210 -13.95 -43.11 -10.72
N GLN A 211 -14.33 -42.57 -9.55
CA GLN A 211 -15.29 -43.19 -8.64
C GLN A 211 -16.69 -43.34 -9.25
N VAL A 212 -17.17 -42.34 -10.00
CA VAL A 212 -18.41 -42.44 -10.79
C VAL A 212 -18.29 -43.53 -11.86
N GLY A 213 -17.15 -43.61 -12.55
CA GLY A 213 -16.88 -44.64 -13.55
C GLY A 213 -16.86 -46.06 -12.96
N GLU A 214 -16.30 -46.24 -11.77
CA GLU A 214 -16.29 -47.52 -11.04
C GLU A 214 -17.70 -47.92 -10.56
N ALA A 215 -18.42 -47.02 -9.88
CA ALA A 215 -19.77 -47.30 -9.38
C ALA A 215 -20.77 -47.57 -10.53
N ASN A 216 -20.58 -46.97 -11.71
CA ASN A 216 -21.41 -47.24 -12.88
C ASN A 216 -21.09 -48.62 -13.52
N LYS A 217 -19.82 -49.04 -13.52
CA LYS A 217 -19.42 -50.42 -13.89
C LYS A 217 -19.98 -51.45 -12.91
N GLU A 218 -19.88 -51.19 -11.61
CA GLU A 218 -20.41 -52.01 -10.51
C GLU A 218 -21.92 -52.24 -10.69
N LEU A 219 -22.70 -51.17 -10.88
CA LEU A 219 -24.16 -51.26 -11.12
C LEU A 219 -24.50 -52.02 -12.41
N THR A 220 -23.70 -51.86 -13.47
CA THR A 220 -23.91 -52.54 -14.76
C THR A 220 -23.66 -54.05 -14.63
N ALA A 221 -22.54 -54.44 -14.02
CA ALA A 221 -22.19 -55.85 -13.81
C ALA A 221 -23.18 -56.56 -12.87
N LEU A 222 -23.62 -55.86 -11.81
CA LEU A 222 -24.63 -56.37 -10.88
C LEU A 222 -25.97 -56.64 -11.58
N LYS A 223 -26.41 -55.75 -12.49
CA LYS A 223 -27.64 -55.94 -13.28
C LYS A 223 -27.56 -57.12 -14.26
N VAL A 224 -26.43 -57.29 -14.94
CA VAL A 224 -26.22 -58.41 -15.88
C VAL A 224 -26.26 -59.74 -15.14
N SER A 225 -25.41 -59.93 -14.12
CA SER A 225 -25.39 -61.15 -13.31
C SER A 225 -26.71 -61.40 -12.57
N GLY A 226 -27.39 -60.33 -12.16
CA GLY A 226 -28.75 -60.37 -11.61
C GLY A 226 -29.78 -60.99 -12.57
N SER A 227 -29.77 -60.54 -13.82
CA SER A 227 -30.66 -61.04 -14.88
C SER A 227 -30.37 -62.51 -15.24
N GLU A 228 -29.09 -62.88 -15.35
CA GLU A 228 -28.66 -64.26 -15.65
C GLU A 228 -29.11 -65.24 -14.56
N LYS A 229 -28.88 -64.92 -13.28
CA LYS A 229 -29.30 -65.80 -12.19
C LYS A 229 -30.82 -65.80 -11.99
N ARG A 230 -31.52 -64.67 -12.22
CA ARG A 230 -33.00 -64.64 -12.26
C ARG A 230 -33.55 -65.61 -13.31
N SER A 231 -33.08 -65.52 -14.56
CA SER A 231 -33.53 -66.40 -15.65
C SER A 231 -33.25 -67.89 -15.37
N THR A 232 -32.21 -68.19 -14.58
CA THR A 232 -31.92 -69.55 -14.13
C THR A 232 -32.96 -70.02 -13.10
N LEU A 233 -33.24 -69.20 -12.07
CA LEU A 233 -34.23 -69.51 -11.03
C LEU A 233 -35.68 -69.57 -11.56
N GLU A 234 -36.01 -68.78 -12.59
CA GLU A 234 -37.31 -68.85 -13.29
C GLU A 234 -37.49 -70.17 -14.05
N LYS A 235 -36.41 -70.74 -14.61
CA LYS A 235 -36.42 -72.08 -15.21
C LYS A 235 -36.54 -73.16 -14.15
N GLU A 236 -35.82 -73.04 -13.02
CA GLU A 236 -35.94 -73.95 -11.88
C GLU A 236 -37.40 -73.98 -11.35
N LEU A 237 -38.05 -72.82 -11.19
CA LEU A 237 -39.46 -72.71 -10.81
C LEU A 237 -40.40 -73.34 -11.85
N LYS A 238 -40.18 -73.11 -13.16
CA LYS A 238 -41.00 -73.74 -14.21
C LYS A 238 -40.86 -75.27 -14.25
N ASN A 239 -39.66 -75.78 -13.95
CA ASN A 239 -39.39 -77.22 -13.90
C ASN A 239 -40.02 -77.90 -12.66
N ALA A 240 -40.33 -77.14 -11.60
CA ALA A 240 -40.98 -77.66 -10.40
C ALA A 240 -42.47 -78.03 -10.60
N GLY A 241 -43.07 -77.64 -11.73
CA GLY A 241 -44.48 -77.95 -12.06
C GLY A 241 -45.49 -76.90 -11.60
N PRO A 242 -46.81 -77.21 -11.62
CA PRO A 242 -47.85 -76.32 -11.14
C PRO A 242 -47.88 -76.20 -9.61
N GLU A 243 -48.53 -75.15 -9.08
CA GLU A 243 -48.66 -74.91 -7.62
C GLU A 243 -49.49 -75.99 -6.90
N PHE A 244 -50.42 -76.63 -7.60
CA PHE A 244 -51.29 -77.69 -7.11
C PHE A 244 -51.21 -78.93 -8.00
N LEU A 245 -51.34 -80.10 -7.40
CA LEU A 245 -51.45 -81.38 -8.07
C LEU A 245 -52.93 -81.77 -8.26
N THR A 246 -53.20 -82.93 -8.85
CA THR A 246 -54.55 -83.49 -9.01
C THR A 246 -54.53 -84.97 -8.66
N GLU A 247 -55.38 -85.38 -7.73
CA GLU A 247 -55.52 -86.77 -7.28
C GLU A 247 -57.00 -87.19 -7.35
N VAL A 248 -57.27 -88.48 -7.57
CA VAL A 248 -58.63 -89.02 -7.73
C VAL A 248 -58.84 -90.21 -6.78
N VAL A 249 -59.95 -90.21 -6.05
CA VAL A 249 -60.34 -91.24 -5.07
C VAL A 249 -61.64 -91.89 -5.55
N THR A 250 -61.83 -93.19 -5.30
CA THR A 250 -63.03 -93.95 -5.70
C THR A 250 -63.67 -94.61 -4.47
N HIS A 251 -64.99 -94.50 -4.35
CA HIS A 251 -65.78 -94.98 -3.22
C HIS A 251 -66.85 -95.99 -3.72
N GLU A 252 -66.93 -97.17 -3.10
CA GLU A 252 -68.04 -98.13 -3.33
C GLU A 252 -69.25 -97.75 -2.45
N LEU A 253 -70.46 -97.86 -3.00
CA LEU A 253 -71.71 -97.41 -2.37
C LEU A 253 -72.66 -98.57 -2.02
N ASP A 254 -72.85 -99.51 -2.95
CA ASP A 254 -73.78 -100.65 -2.80
C ASP A 254 -73.39 -101.81 -3.73
N ARG A 255 -73.88 -103.01 -3.43
CA ARG A 255 -73.57 -104.27 -4.12
C ARG A 255 -74.78 -105.21 -4.13
N LYS A 256 -75.40 -105.37 -5.29
CA LYS A 256 -76.63 -106.14 -5.50
C LYS A 256 -76.36 -107.39 -6.33
N GLU A 257 -76.61 -108.57 -5.76
CA GLU A 257 -76.45 -109.86 -6.42
C GLU A 257 -77.78 -110.34 -7.04
N THR A 258 -77.73 -111.08 -8.15
CA THR A 258 -78.94 -111.67 -8.77
C THR A 258 -79.70 -112.56 -7.75
N PRO A 259 -80.94 -112.23 -7.35
CA PRO A 259 -81.65 -112.98 -6.32
C PRO A 259 -82.07 -114.38 -6.77
N ASP A 260 -81.89 -115.37 -5.90
CA ASP A 260 -82.17 -116.77 -6.22
C ASP A 260 -83.63 -117.03 -6.66
N PHE A 261 -84.61 -116.28 -6.11
CA PHE A 261 -86.04 -116.44 -6.45
C PHE A 261 -86.38 -116.02 -7.90
N GLU A 262 -85.57 -115.17 -8.53
CA GLU A 262 -85.74 -114.81 -9.95
C GLU A 262 -85.29 -115.95 -10.88
N SER A 263 -84.49 -116.89 -10.33
CA SER A 263 -83.70 -117.87 -11.09
C SER A 263 -84.07 -119.34 -10.87
N LYS A 264 -85.03 -119.60 -9.98
CA LYS A 264 -85.45 -120.95 -9.60
C LYS A 264 -86.95 -121.10 -9.70
N THR A 265 -87.44 -122.31 -9.93
CA THR A 265 -88.90 -122.57 -9.96
C THR A 265 -89.38 -123.11 -8.61
N PRO A 266 -90.37 -122.48 -7.96
CA PRO A 266 -90.99 -123.04 -6.76
C PRO A 266 -91.70 -124.38 -7.06
N ALA A 267 -91.68 -125.31 -6.10
CA ALA A 267 -92.38 -126.58 -6.23
C ALA A 267 -93.89 -126.39 -6.46
N LEU A 268 -94.45 -127.13 -7.42
CA LEU A 268 -95.86 -127.04 -7.80
C LEU A 268 -96.80 -127.52 -6.69
N THR A 269 -98.00 -126.92 -6.63
CA THR A 269 -99.06 -127.29 -5.68
C THR A 269 -99.90 -128.49 -6.12
N SER A 270 -99.79 -128.89 -7.40
CA SER A 270 -100.38 -130.10 -7.98
C SER A 270 -99.54 -130.53 -9.19
N ASP A 271 -99.34 -131.84 -9.36
CA ASP A 271 -98.68 -132.46 -10.51
C ASP A 271 -99.64 -132.74 -11.68
N LYS A 272 -100.94 -132.44 -11.51
CA LYS A 272 -102.01 -132.73 -12.47
C LYS A 272 -103.07 -131.63 -12.51
N MET A 273 -103.68 -131.46 -13.68
CA MET A 273 -104.92 -130.69 -13.90
C MET A 273 -105.96 -131.54 -14.62
N VAL A 274 -107.25 -131.19 -14.49
CA VAL A 274 -108.32 -131.69 -15.36
C VAL A 274 -108.75 -130.54 -16.27
N ALA A 275 -108.65 -130.72 -17.58
CA ALA A 275 -108.95 -129.69 -18.55
C ALA A 275 -110.44 -129.67 -18.94
N ARG A 276 -110.83 -128.67 -19.76
CA ARG A 276 -112.23 -128.47 -20.19
C ARG A 276 -112.80 -129.57 -21.08
N ASP A 277 -111.96 -130.46 -21.61
CA ASP A 277 -112.36 -131.67 -22.35
C ASP A 277 -112.64 -132.88 -21.43
N GLY A 278 -112.39 -132.75 -20.12
CA GLY A 278 -112.56 -133.81 -19.13
C GLY A 278 -111.36 -134.76 -19.00
N LYS A 279 -110.27 -134.57 -19.76
CA LYS A 279 -109.04 -135.36 -19.58
C LYS A 279 -108.21 -134.82 -18.41
N THR A 280 -107.44 -135.73 -17.81
CA THR A 280 -106.35 -135.38 -16.89
C THR A 280 -105.07 -135.13 -17.69
N TYR A 281 -104.41 -134.01 -17.42
CA TYR A 281 -103.09 -133.66 -17.97
C TYR A 281 -102.08 -133.52 -16.82
N TYR A 282 -100.83 -133.89 -17.07
CA TYR A 282 -99.71 -133.80 -16.14
C TYR A 282 -99.03 -132.44 -16.23
N ILE A 283 -98.42 -132.00 -15.14
CA ILE A 283 -97.75 -130.71 -15.01
C ILE A 283 -96.41 -130.92 -14.33
N ALA A 284 -95.36 -130.38 -14.94
CA ALA A 284 -94.01 -130.36 -14.38
C ALA A 284 -93.52 -128.92 -14.27
N ALA A 285 -92.78 -128.60 -13.21
CA ALA A 285 -92.22 -127.26 -13.02
C ALA A 285 -91.19 -126.92 -14.11
N ASN A 286 -90.86 -125.64 -14.30
CA ASN A 286 -89.78 -125.24 -15.20
C ASN A 286 -88.40 -125.56 -14.60
N GLU A 287 -87.38 -125.82 -15.43
CA GLU A 287 -85.98 -125.89 -14.98
C GLU A 287 -85.51 -124.59 -14.33
N ASP A 288 -84.73 -124.72 -13.24
CA ASP A 288 -83.88 -123.67 -12.71
C ASP A 288 -82.95 -123.11 -13.80
N VAL A 289 -82.61 -121.82 -13.71
CA VAL A 289 -81.88 -121.09 -14.76
C VAL A 289 -80.39 -121.46 -14.78
N ASP A 290 -79.96 -122.13 -15.84
CA ASP A 290 -78.55 -122.46 -16.10
C ASP A 290 -77.74 -121.23 -16.57
N PHE A 291 -77.20 -120.44 -15.63
CA PHE A 291 -76.39 -119.25 -15.95
C PHE A 291 -75.09 -119.57 -16.70
N ASN A 292 -74.68 -118.68 -17.62
CA ASN A 292 -73.40 -118.80 -18.33
C ASN A 292 -72.24 -118.17 -17.54
N GLY A 293 -71.97 -118.69 -16.34
CA GLY A 293 -70.94 -118.18 -15.42
C GLY A 293 -71.42 -117.02 -14.55
N GLU A 294 -70.48 -116.21 -14.05
CA GLU A 294 -70.74 -115.06 -13.16
C GLU A 294 -70.10 -113.78 -13.72
N LYS A 295 -70.64 -112.60 -13.33
CA LYS A 295 -70.18 -111.29 -13.83
C LYS A 295 -70.36 -110.21 -12.76
N THR A 296 -69.41 -109.28 -12.68
CA THR A 296 -69.59 -108.02 -11.93
C THR A 296 -69.71 -106.86 -12.91
N GLU A 297 -70.75 -106.03 -12.73
CA GLU A 297 -71.04 -104.84 -13.53
C GLU A 297 -70.94 -103.61 -12.62
N VAL A 298 -70.08 -102.64 -12.96
CA VAL A 298 -69.88 -101.43 -12.14
C VAL A 298 -70.71 -100.29 -12.70
N ILE A 299 -71.55 -99.70 -11.84
CA ILE A 299 -72.42 -98.57 -12.16
C ILE A 299 -71.86 -97.31 -11.50
N GLU A 300 -71.41 -96.35 -12.31
CA GLU A 300 -70.85 -95.09 -11.84
C GLU A 300 -71.94 -94.02 -11.68
N VAL A 301 -72.04 -93.43 -10.49
CA VAL A 301 -73.04 -92.38 -10.13
C VAL A 301 -72.36 -91.05 -9.83
N LYS A 302 -73.11 -89.94 -9.89
CA LYS A 302 -72.53 -88.58 -9.79
C LYS A 302 -72.12 -88.20 -8.37
N SER A 303 -72.82 -88.72 -7.36
CA SER A 303 -72.48 -88.62 -5.93
C SER A 303 -73.22 -89.70 -5.15
N LYS A 304 -72.94 -89.82 -3.84
CA LYS A 304 -73.71 -90.69 -2.94
C LYS A 304 -75.20 -90.28 -2.91
N GLU A 305 -75.48 -88.99 -2.86
CA GLU A 305 -76.84 -88.44 -2.86
C GLU A 305 -77.54 -88.56 -4.22
N ASP A 306 -76.82 -88.86 -5.30
CA ASP A 306 -77.37 -89.18 -6.62
C ASP A 306 -77.87 -90.64 -6.68
N PHE A 307 -77.23 -91.54 -5.93
CA PHE A 307 -77.62 -92.95 -5.80
C PHE A 307 -78.78 -93.18 -4.81
N GLU A 308 -78.79 -92.49 -3.67
CA GLU A 308 -79.82 -92.67 -2.64
C GLU A 308 -81.22 -92.12 -3.02
N LYS A 309 -81.38 -91.55 -4.23
CA LYS A 309 -82.66 -91.02 -4.73
C LYS A 309 -83.21 -91.87 -5.86
N PRO A 310 -84.49 -92.30 -5.81
CA PRO A 310 -85.18 -92.86 -6.96
C PRO A 310 -85.17 -91.88 -8.15
N HIS A 311 -85.09 -92.44 -9.35
CA HIS A 311 -85.19 -91.70 -10.61
C HIS A 311 -86.26 -92.33 -11.51
N VAL A 312 -86.91 -91.51 -12.33
CA VAL A 312 -87.89 -91.99 -13.32
C VAL A 312 -87.19 -92.87 -14.36
N ILE A 313 -87.69 -94.10 -14.53
CA ILE A 313 -87.06 -95.12 -15.36
C ILE A 313 -87.17 -94.75 -16.84
N ASP A 314 -86.02 -94.68 -17.52
CA ASP A 314 -85.96 -94.45 -18.96
C ASP A 314 -86.20 -95.76 -19.73
N TYR A 315 -87.46 -96.01 -20.07
CA TYR A 315 -87.86 -97.21 -20.82
C TYR A 315 -87.24 -97.32 -22.22
N LYS A 316 -86.67 -96.24 -22.79
CA LYS A 316 -85.86 -96.34 -24.00
C LYS A 316 -84.49 -96.95 -23.69
N LYS A 317 -83.80 -96.52 -22.62
CA LYS A 317 -82.57 -97.20 -22.15
C LYS A 317 -82.82 -98.63 -21.70
N VAL A 318 -83.91 -98.91 -20.98
CA VAL A 318 -84.29 -100.29 -20.62
C VAL A 318 -84.48 -101.14 -21.88
N SER A 319 -85.10 -100.60 -22.93
CA SER A 319 -85.24 -101.30 -24.22
C SER A 319 -83.88 -101.57 -24.89
N GLU A 320 -82.95 -100.61 -24.81
CA GLU A 320 -81.60 -100.71 -25.40
C GLU A 320 -80.74 -101.74 -24.66
N GLU A 321 -80.77 -101.77 -23.33
CA GLU A 321 -80.08 -102.79 -22.54
C GLU A 321 -80.76 -104.16 -22.66
N VAL A 322 -82.10 -104.22 -22.72
CA VAL A 322 -82.82 -105.47 -23.04
C VAL A 322 -82.37 -106.02 -24.38
N ARG A 323 -82.21 -105.16 -25.39
CA ARG A 323 -81.66 -105.58 -26.68
C ARG A 323 -80.23 -106.11 -26.56
N ASN A 324 -79.33 -105.40 -25.86
CA ASN A 324 -77.94 -105.83 -25.66
C ASN A 324 -77.87 -107.21 -25.02
N TYR A 325 -78.63 -107.42 -23.95
CA TYR A 325 -78.74 -108.68 -23.24
C TYR A 325 -79.36 -109.80 -24.09
N LEU A 326 -80.35 -109.53 -24.95
CA LEU A 326 -80.88 -110.52 -25.87
C LEU A 326 -79.90 -110.93 -26.97
N ILE A 327 -79.05 -110.00 -27.43
CA ILE A 327 -77.96 -110.32 -28.35
C ILE A 327 -76.93 -111.22 -27.67
N GLU A 328 -76.54 -110.93 -26.43
CA GLU A 328 -75.62 -111.78 -25.64
C GLU A 328 -76.23 -113.17 -25.36
N LEU A 329 -77.51 -113.23 -24.94
CA LEU A 329 -78.25 -114.47 -24.68
C LEU A 329 -78.31 -115.38 -25.91
N ARG A 330 -78.66 -114.83 -27.09
CA ARG A 330 -78.71 -115.61 -28.34
C ARG A 330 -77.32 -116.06 -28.79
N LYS A 331 -76.31 -115.20 -28.64
CA LYS A 331 -74.91 -115.52 -28.95
C LYS A 331 -74.37 -116.66 -28.09
N ILE A 332 -74.62 -116.67 -26.77
CA ILE A 332 -74.23 -117.74 -25.84
C ILE A 332 -74.79 -119.10 -26.31
N ASN A 333 -76.03 -119.11 -26.79
CA ASN A 333 -76.74 -120.32 -27.21
C ASN A 333 -76.51 -120.71 -28.69
N GLY A 334 -75.75 -119.90 -29.44
CA GLY A 334 -75.50 -120.12 -30.88
C GLY A 334 -76.76 -119.96 -31.74
N ILE A 335 -77.62 -119.00 -31.40
CA ILE A 335 -78.87 -118.69 -32.10
C ILE A 335 -78.62 -117.49 -33.04
N ASP A 336 -78.74 -117.72 -34.35
CA ASP A 336 -78.48 -116.72 -35.41
C ASP A 336 -79.75 -115.94 -35.82
N ILE A 337 -80.73 -115.81 -34.90
CA ILE A 337 -81.95 -115.04 -35.13
C ILE A 337 -81.71 -113.59 -34.66
N PRO A 338 -81.68 -112.59 -35.56
CA PRO A 338 -81.28 -111.24 -35.19
C PRO A 338 -82.27 -110.57 -34.24
N VAL A 339 -81.72 -109.81 -33.28
CA VAL A 339 -82.50 -108.93 -32.39
C VAL A 339 -82.60 -107.55 -33.06
N PRO A 340 -83.81 -107.09 -33.45
CA PRO A 340 -83.97 -105.81 -34.15
C PRO A 340 -83.60 -104.62 -33.25
N GLU A 341 -83.41 -103.45 -33.86
CA GLU A 341 -83.11 -102.20 -33.15
C GLU A 341 -84.27 -101.71 -32.28
N VAL A 342 -83.99 -100.84 -31.31
CA VAL A 342 -85.05 -100.13 -30.57
C VAL A 342 -85.58 -99.01 -31.46
N THR A 343 -86.89 -99.04 -31.76
CA THR A 343 -87.50 -98.07 -32.69
C THR A 343 -88.67 -97.32 -32.08
N ASP A 344 -88.87 -96.09 -32.54
CA ASP A 344 -90.02 -95.23 -32.20
C ASP A 344 -91.37 -95.94 -32.36
N LYS A 345 -91.53 -96.79 -33.38
CA LYS A 345 -92.76 -97.56 -33.61
C LYS A 345 -92.94 -98.63 -32.53
N ALA A 346 -91.87 -99.37 -32.21
CA ALA A 346 -91.90 -100.38 -31.16
C ALA A 346 -92.21 -99.75 -29.80
N LEU A 347 -91.52 -98.65 -29.44
CA LEU A 347 -91.74 -97.92 -28.19
C LEU A 347 -93.18 -97.41 -28.06
N LYS A 348 -93.73 -96.80 -29.11
CA LYS A 348 -95.13 -96.31 -29.14
C LYS A 348 -96.13 -97.46 -29.01
N TYR A 349 -95.89 -98.59 -29.69
CA TYR A 349 -96.78 -99.75 -29.61
C TYR A 349 -96.71 -100.46 -28.25
N ALA A 350 -95.51 -100.65 -27.69
CA ALA A 350 -95.31 -101.26 -26.38
C ALA A 350 -95.94 -100.43 -25.26
N LYS A 351 -95.79 -99.10 -25.31
CA LYS A 351 -96.43 -98.17 -24.37
C LYS A 351 -97.95 -98.17 -24.52
N ALA A 352 -98.48 -98.18 -25.74
CA ALA A 352 -99.92 -98.27 -25.95
C ALA A 352 -100.51 -99.61 -25.49
N ARG A 353 -99.76 -100.72 -25.60
CA ARG A 353 -100.16 -102.03 -25.09
C ARG A 353 -100.15 -102.12 -23.56
N SER A 354 -99.16 -101.52 -22.89
CA SER A 354 -99.22 -101.38 -21.43
C SER A 354 -100.32 -100.40 -20.97
N ASP A 355 -100.60 -99.35 -21.76
CA ASP A 355 -101.74 -98.44 -21.52
C ASP A 355 -103.10 -99.14 -21.65
N GLU A 356 -103.26 -100.09 -22.57
CA GLU A 356 -104.48 -100.90 -22.65
C GLU A 356 -104.63 -101.86 -21.47
N MET A 357 -103.53 -102.38 -20.91
CA MET A 357 -103.58 -103.24 -19.72
C MET A 357 -103.92 -102.45 -18.45
N ILE A 358 -103.31 -101.27 -18.25
CA ILE A 358 -103.60 -100.42 -17.08
C ILE A 358 -105.04 -99.85 -17.13
N GLU A 359 -105.57 -99.53 -18.32
CA GLU A 359 -106.97 -99.08 -18.50
C GLU A 359 -108.00 -100.15 -18.09
N LYS A 360 -107.67 -101.43 -18.23
CA LYS A 360 -108.53 -102.57 -17.87
C LYS A 360 -108.26 -103.12 -16.46
N ASP A 361 -107.13 -102.75 -15.86
CA ASP A 361 -106.48 -103.45 -14.75
C ASP A 361 -106.40 -104.99 -14.96
N GLU A 362 -106.01 -105.40 -16.17
CA GLU A 362 -105.96 -106.82 -16.57
C GLU A 362 -104.69 -107.15 -17.37
N LEU A 363 -103.93 -108.15 -16.91
CA LEU A 363 -102.83 -108.75 -17.67
C LEU A 363 -103.40 -109.60 -18.81
N SER A 364 -103.46 -109.04 -20.02
CA SER A 364 -104.14 -109.68 -21.15
C SER A 364 -103.50 -109.40 -22.50
N HIS A 365 -103.17 -110.48 -23.24
CA HIS A 365 -102.77 -110.43 -24.65
C HIS A 365 -103.93 -110.05 -25.60
N ALA A 366 -105.17 -109.96 -25.11
CA ALA A 366 -106.32 -109.55 -25.92
C ALA A 366 -106.31 -108.02 -26.16
N THR A 367 -105.88 -107.63 -27.36
CA THR A 367 -105.69 -106.24 -27.77
C THR A 367 -106.84 -105.69 -28.62
N LYS A 368 -107.35 -104.51 -28.28
CA LYS A 368 -108.25 -103.68 -29.12
C LYS A 368 -107.47 -102.84 -30.13
N LEU A 369 -106.16 -102.66 -29.92
CA LEU A 369 -105.28 -101.91 -30.81
C LEU A 369 -105.03 -102.68 -32.11
N LYS A 370 -105.18 -101.97 -33.23
CA LYS A 370 -104.76 -102.43 -34.56
C LYS A 370 -103.27 -102.14 -34.72
N LYS A 371 -102.53 -102.99 -35.42
CA LYS A 371 -101.08 -102.83 -35.63
C LYS A 371 -100.81 -101.77 -36.71
N GLU A 372 -101.74 -101.69 -37.66
CA GLU A 372 -101.78 -100.81 -38.80
C GLU A 372 -101.81 -99.34 -38.39
N ASP A 373 -102.51 -99.01 -37.29
CA ASP A 373 -102.60 -97.66 -36.72
C ASP A 373 -101.24 -97.13 -36.22
N PHE A 374 -100.29 -98.03 -35.93
CA PHE A 374 -98.89 -97.72 -35.55
C PHE A 374 -97.92 -97.84 -36.74
N GLY A 375 -98.43 -98.10 -37.94
CA GLY A 375 -97.64 -98.37 -39.13
C GLY A 375 -96.87 -99.69 -39.06
N LEU A 376 -97.43 -100.69 -38.37
CA LEU A 376 -96.89 -102.05 -38.22
C LEU A 376 -97.75 -103.07 -38.97
N ARG A 377 -97.17 -104.21 -39.33
CA ARG A 377 -97.80 -105.37 -39.99
C ARG A 377 -97.89 -106.60 -39.08
N GLY A 378 -97.03 -106.71 -38.08
CA GLY A 378 -96.99 -107.84 -37.15
C GLY A 378 -96.33 -107.47 -35.83
N SER A 379 -96.69 -108.19 -34.77
CA SER A 379 -96.04 -108.11 -33.47
C SER A 379 -96.15 -109.43 -32.71
N THR A 380 -95.29 -109.61 -31.72
CA THR A 380 -95.42 -110.63 -30.67
C THR A 380 -94.99 -110.00 -29.34
N GLU A 381 -95.50 -110.53 -28.23
CA GLU A 381 -95.56 -109.83 -26.94
C GLU A 381 -95.25 -110.81 -25.80
N ASN A 382 -94.25 -110.49 -24.98
CA ASN A 382 -94.23 -110.95 -23.59
C ASN A 382 -94.92 -109.89 -22.73
N ALA A 383 -95.65 -110.30 -21.69
CA ALA A 383 -96.41 -109.40 -20.83
C ALA A 383 -96.16 -109.71 -19.35
N SER A 384 -96.09 -108.68 -18.50
CA SER A 384 -95.90 -108.83 -17.06
C SER A 384 -96.59 -107.71 -16.28
N ALA A 385 -96.79 -107.92 -14.98
CA ALA A 385 -97.40 -106.95 -14.08
C ALA A 385 -96.62 -106.89 -12.76
N GLY A 386 -96.49 -105.70 -12.16
CA GLY A 386 -95.72 -105.46 -10.93
C GLY A 386 -94.19 -105.60 -11.04
N THR A 387 -93.66 -105.62 -12.27
CA THR A 387 -92.23 -105.92 -12.56
C THR A 387 -91.42 -104.72 -13.05
N LEU A 388 -92.07 -103.60 -13.42
CA LEU A 388 -91.46 -102.50 -14.18
C LEU A 388 -91.97 -101.14 -13.65
N PRO A 389 -91.32 -100.57 -12.62
CA PRO A 389 -91.81 -99.40 -11.88
C PRO A 389 -91.72 -98.08 -12.67
N TYR A 390 -92.39 -97.05 -12.17
CA TYR A 390 -92.26 -95.68 -12.69
C TYR A 390 -90.91 -95.05 -12.31
N GLU A 391 -90.49 -95.23 -11.05
CA GLU A 391 -89.23 -94.74 -10.50
C GLU A 391 -88.56 -95.77 -9.58
N ASP A 392 -87.23 -95.83 -9.57
CA ASP A 392 -86.44 -96.73 -8.71
C ASP A 392 -84.99 -96.21 -8.52
N THR A 393 -84.24 -96.84 -7.62
CA THR A 393 -82.78 -96.73 -7.47
C THR A 393 -82.00 -97.75 -8.31
N VAL A 394 -82.64 -98.83 -8.78
CA VAL A 394 -82.01 -99.76 -9.74
C VAL A 394 -81.73 -99.05 -11.06
N SER A 395 -80.57 -99.31 -11.66
CA SER A 395 -80.20 -98.74 -12.96
C SER A 395 -81.04 -99.36 -14.08
N GLU A 396 -81.21 -98.67 -15.21
CA GLU A 396 -81.93 -99.23 -16.36
C GLU A 396 -81.28 -100.52 -16.86
N LYS A 397 -79.97 -100.66 -16.66
CA LYS A 397 -79.15 -101.85 -16.96
C LYS A 397 -79.35 -103.02 -15.97
N GLU A 398 -79.61 -102.73 -14.70
CA GLU A 398 -80.01 -103.73 -13.69
C GLU A 398 -81.45 -104.19 -13.96
N LEU A 399 -82.37 -103.25 -14.19
CA LEU A 399 -83.78 -103.51 -14.46
C LEU A 399 -83.99 -104.34 -15.75
N ALA A 400 -83.27 -104.01 -16.82
CA ALA A 400 -83.29 -104.77 -18.07
C ALA A 400 -82.83 -106.22 -17.91
N TYR A 401 -81.78 -106.47 -17.11
CA TYR A 401 -81.29 -107.82 -16.83
C TYR A 401 -82.34 -108.63 -16.07
N ASN A 402 -82.90 -108.06 -14.99
CA ASN A 402 -83.91 -108.70 -14.15
C ASN A 402 -85.22 -108.98 -14.92
N LEU A 403 -85.63 -108.09 -15.84
CA LEU A 403 -86.81 -108.32 -16.69
C LEU A 403 -86.63 -109.55 -17.60
N ILE A 404 -85.48 -109.69 -18.27
CA ILE A 404 -85.24 -110.84 -19.15
C ILE A 404 -85.07 -112.11 -18.33
N LEU A 405 -84.42 -112.07 -17.16
CA LEU A 405 -84.32 -113.21 -16.25
C LEU A 405 -85.71 -113.75 -15.87
N ARG A 406 -86.64 -112.86 -15.48
CA ARG A 406 -88.04 -113.21 -15.20
C ARG A 406 -88.74 -113.88 -16.38
N TYR A 407 -88.69 -113.26 -17.57
CA TYR A 407 -89.27 -113.84 -18.80
C TYR A 407 -88.57 -115.12 -19.27
N PHE A 408 -87.30 -115.33 -18.91
CA PHE A 408 -86.57 -116.54 -19.25
C PHE A 408 -86.91 -117.69 -18.31
N ASN A 409 -86.94 -117.46 -17.00
CA ASN A 409 -87.36 -118.46 -16.01
C ASN A 409 -88.83 -118.88 -16.27
N ASP A 410 -89.72 -117.90 -16.45
CA ASP A 410 -91.15 -118.06 -16.72
C ASP A 410 -91.93 -118.88 -15.67
N TYR A 411 -91.47 -118.84 -14.41
CA TYR A 411 -92.05 -119.58 -13.29
C TYR A 411 -93.56 -119.34 -13.08
N SER A 412 -94.08 -118.18 -13.53
CA SER A 412 -95.51 -117.85 -13.49
C SER A 412 -96.37 -118.65 -14.48
N ASN A 413 -95.78 -119.18 -15.56
CA ASN A 413 -96.46 -120.05 -16.53
C ASN A 413 -96.19 -121.54 -16.29
N ALA A 414 -95.31 -121.90 -15.34
CA ALA A 414 -94.84 -123.27 -15.10
C ALA A 414 -95.95 -124.31 -14.85
N SER A 415 -97.18 -123.88 -14.54
CA SER A 415 -98.35 -124.77 -14.38
C SER A 415 -99.58 -124.39 -15.21
N SER A 416 -99.45 -123.52 -16.22
CA SER A 416 -100.58 -123.05 -17.03
C SER A 416 -101.04 -124.07 -18.08
N TYR A 417 -100.16 -124.95 -18.54
CA TYR A 417 -100.45 -125.98 -19.53
C TYR A 417 -99.89 -127.34 -19.09
N GLY A 418 -100.57 -128.42 -19.49
CA GLY A 418 -100.15 -129.79 -19.20
C GLY A 418 -99.94 -130.65 -20.43
N SER A 419 -99.45 -131.86 -20.20
CA SER A 419 -99.18 -132.93 -21.17
C SER A 419 -100.11 -134.14 -20.96
N GLU A 420 -100.38 -134.94 -21.99
CA GLU A 420 -101.21 -136.16 -21.80
C GLU A 420 -100.46 -137.28 -21.05
N THR A 421 -99.13 -137.20 -20.98
CA THR A 421 -98.26 -138.20 -20.34
C THR A 421 -97.27 -137.53 -19.36
N PRO A 422 -96.90 -138.18 -18.24
CA PRO A 422 -96.00 -137.60 -17.25
C PRO A 422 -94.55 -137.49 -17.75
N ASN A 423 -94.18 -138.19 -18.82
CA ASN A 423 -92.84 -138.15 -19.40
C ASN A 423 -92.65 -137.02 -20.44
N GLU A 424 -93.63 -136.14 -20.57
CA GLU A 424 -93.66 -134.98 -21.48
C GLU A 424 -93.96 -133.71 -20.68
N ALA A 425 -93.43 -132.57 -21.13
CA ALA A 425 -93.75 -131.26 -20.57
C ALA A 425 -94.27 -130.35 -21.69
N ASN A 426 -95.15 -129.40 -21.36
CA ASN A 426 -95.76 -128.53 -22.37
C ASN A 426 -94.85 -127.31 -22.64
N PRO A 427 -94.37 -127.08 -23.87
CA PRO A 427 -93.48 -125.94 -24.17
C PRO A 427 -94.14 -124.57 -23.95
N MET A 428 -95.48 -124.49 -23.83
CA MET A 428 -96.18 -123.25 -23.48
C MET A 428 -95.98 -122.81 -22.02
N ASN A 429 -95.48 -123.69 -21.13
CA ASN A 429 -95.03 -123.30 -19.78
C ASN A 429 -93.74 -122.46 -19.80
N TYR A 430 -93.08 -122.40 -20.96
CA TYR A 430 -91.94 -121.54 -21.28
C TYR A 430 -92.33 -120.47 -22.32
N GLY A 431 -93.61 -120.09 -22.35
CA GLY A 431 -94.21 -119.22 -23.36
C GLY A 431 -93.51 -117.86 -23.50
N HIS A 432 -92.97 -117.29 -22.42
CA HIS A 432 -92.18 -116.07 -22.46
C HIS A 432 -90.72 -116.30 -22.89
N ARG A 433 -90.12 -117.46 -22.57
CA ARG A 433 -88.75 -117.82 -22.96
C ARG A 433 -88.60 -117.92 -24.48
N ILE A 434 -89.63 -118.44 -25.17
CA ILE A 434 -89.60 -118.68 -26.61
C ILE A 434 -89.40 -117.39 -27.42
N PRO A 435 -90.17 -116.29 -27.22
CA PRO A 435 -89.91 -115.00 -27.89
C PRO A 435 -88.51 -114.42 -27.64
N LEU A 436 -87.95 -114.53 -26.43
CA LEU A 436 -86.58 -114.06 -26.15
C LEU A 436 -85.54 -114.72 -27.06
N LEU A 437 -85.73 -116.00 -27.38
CA LEU A 437 -84.84 -116.79 -28.24
C LEU A 437 -85.20 -116.67 -29.74
N ALA A 438 -86.49 -116.57 -30.07
CA ALA A 438 -87.01 -116.85 -31.41
C ALA A 438 -87.63 -115.66 -32.15
N ALA A 439 -87.98 -114.56 -31.47
CA ALA A 439 -88.63 -113.43 -32.08
C ALA A 439 -87.64 -112.47 -32.77
N SER A 440 -88.06 -111.85 -33.86
CA SER A 440 -87.29 -110.88 -34.64
C SER A 440 -88.23 -109.78 -35.17
N GLY A 441 -87.88 -109.11 -36.26
CA GLY A 441 -88.70 -108.09 -36.89
C GLY A 441 -87.89 -106.88 -37.34
N THR A 442 -88.50 -105.70 -37.32
CA THR A 442 -87.83 -104.41 -37.57
C THR A 442 -87.74 -103.52 -36.32
N GLY A 443 -88.36 -103.88 -35.20
CA GLY A 443 -88.20 -103.18 -33.93
C GLY A 443 -88.40 -104.05 -32.68
N ILE A 444 -87.73 -103.70 -31.59
CA ILE A 444 -87.97 -104.21 -30.23
C ILE A 444 -88.23 -103.04 -29.26
N ALA A 445 -89.05 -103.24 -28.23
CA ALA A 445 -89.21 -102.28 -27.15
C ALA A 445 -89.81 -102.90 -25.88
N VAL A 446 -89.39 -102.38 -24.72
CA VAL A 446 -90.12 -102.50 -23.45
C VAL A 446 -91.00 -101.26 -23.29
N GLY A 447 -92.28 -101.48 -22.99
CA GLY A 447 -93.20 -100.44 -22.52
C GLY A 447 -93.68 -100.78 -21.11
N SER A 448 -93.87 -99.77 -20.26
CA SER A 448 -94.55 -99.89 -18.98
C SER A 448 -95.55 -98.75 -18.79
N SER A 449 -96.62 -99.04 -18.08
CA SER A 449 -97.67 -98.10 -17.68
C SER A 449 -98.06 -98.37 -16.22
N PHE A 450 -98.30 -97.31 -15.46
CA PHE A 450 -98.39 -97.33 -14.00
C PHE A 450 -99.61 -96.54 -13.52
N ASP A 451 -100.32 -97.09 -12.53
CA ASP A 451 -101.33 -96.44 -11.70
C ASP A 451 -101.26 -97.08 -10.31
N GLU A 452 -101.06 -96.29 -9.26
CA GLU A 452 -101.02 -96.74 -7.86
C GLU A 452 -102.27 -97.52 -7.42
N LYS A 453 -103.39 -97.39 -8.15
CA LYS A 453 -104.66 -98.08 -7.90
C LYS A 453 -104.80 -99.41 -8.64
N SER A 454 -103.91 -99.71 -9.59
CA SER A 454 -103.90 -101.01 -10.26
C SER A 454 -103.59 -102.13 -9.27
N LYS A 455 -104.23 -103.28 -9.44
CA LYS A 455 -103.98 -104.52 -8.68
C LYS A 455 -102.50 -104.88 -8.55
N TYR A 456 -101.66 -104.53 -9.54
CA TYR A 456 -100.23 -104.81 -9.53
C TYR A 456 -99.36 -103.53 -9.64
N GLY A 457 -99.96 -102.33 -9.54
CA GLY A 457 -99.29 -101.02 -9.68
C GLY A 457 -98.83 -100.68 -11.10
N ASN A 458 -98.27 -101.63 -11.85
CA ASN A 458 -97.87 -101.46 -13.24
C ASN A 458 -98.23 -102.68 -14.11
N TYR A 459 -98.45 -102.44 -15.40
CA TYR A 459 -98.33 -103.45 -16.45
C TYR A 459 -97.20 -103.06 -17.40
N GLY A 460 -96.52 -104.06 -17.97
CA GLY A 460 -95.48 -103.85 -18.95
C GLY A 460 -95.44 -104.94 -20.01
N THR A 461 -94.95 -104.58 -21.19
CA THR A 461 -94.81 -105.50 -22.33
C THR A 461 -93.44 -105.37 -22.96
N LEU A 462 -92.88 -106.51 -23.38
CA LEU A 462 -91.76 -106.58 -24.30
C LEU A 462 -92.31 -106.96 -25.68
N GLN A 463 -92.34 -105.99 -26.58
CA GLN A 463 -92.80 -106.16 -27.96
C GLN A 463 -91.62 -106.44 -28.89
N PHE A 464 -91.80 -107.41 -29.78
CA PHE A 464 -91.10 -107.43 -31.06
C PHE A 464 -92.11 -107.08 -32.14
N VAL A 465 -91.76 -106.20 -33.07
CA VAL A 465 -92.65 -105.67 -34.10
C VAL A 465 -92.02 -105.71 -35.48
N THR A 466 -92.85 -105.75 -36.52
CA THR A 466 -92.40 -105.55 -37.89
C THR A 466 -93.34 -104.66 -38.70
N ASP A 467 -92.77 -103.82 -39.56
CA ASP A 467 -93.43 -103.08 -40.63
C ASP A 467 -93.03 -103.54 -42.04
N ASP A 468 -91.96 -104.34 -42.17
CA ASP A 468 -91.46 -104.93 -43.42
C ASP A 468 -91.78 -106.44 -43.47
N PRO A 469 -92.57 -106.93 -44.46
CA PRO A 469 -92.86 -108.36 -44.59
C PRO A 469 -91.61 -109.23 -44.84
N SER A 470 -90.49 -108.65 -45.26
CA SER A 470 -89.20 -109.33 -45.44
C SER A 470 -88.56 -109.76 -44.12
N PHE A 471 -88.92 -109.09 -43.02
CA PHE A 471 -88.44 -109.35 -41.66
C PHE A 471 -89.64 -109.70 -40.76
N PRO A 472 -90.23 -110.89 -40.88
CA PRO A 472 -91.36 -111.31 -40.05
C PRO A 472 -90.92 -111.48 -38.59
N VAL A 473 -91.85 -111.27 -37.65
CA VAL A 473 -91.56 -111.37 -36.20
C VAL A 473 -91.17 -112.79 -35.78
N TYR A 474 -91.55 -113.81 -36.55
CA TYR A 474 -90.96 -115.14 -36.49
C TYR A 474 -90.46 -115.53 -37.88
N PRO A 475 -89.15 -115.79 -38.09
CA PRO A 475 -88.62 -116.20 -39.39
C PRO A 475 -89.23 -117.54 -39.83
N THR A 476 -89.66 -117.62 -41.10
CA THR A 476 -90.39 -118.78 -41.62
C THR A 476 -89.48 -119.81 -42.28
N VAL A 477 -89.41 -120.99 -41.69
CA VAL A 477 -89.24 -122.25 -42.43
C VAL A 477 -90.51 -122.48 -43.26
N GLU A 478 -90.34 -122.95 -44.49
CA GLU A 478 -91.38 -122.98 -45.52
C GLU A 478 -92.60 -123.83 -45.12
N GLY A 479 -93.80 -123.22 -45.12
CA GLY A 479 -95.09 -123.95 -45.05
C GLY A 479 -95.97 -123.76 -43.80
N SER A 480 -95.60 -122.98 -42.78
CA SER A 480 -96.47 -122.74 -41.60
C SER A 480 -96.33 -121.35 -40.96
N TYR A 481 -97.45 -120.80 -40.48
CA TYR A 481 -97.55 -119.48 -39.83
C TYR A 481 -96.96 -119.42 -38.40
N THR A 482 -96.52 -120.54 -37.81
CA THR A 482 -95.93 -120.61 -36.45
C THR A 482 -94.54 -121.25 -36.45
N SER A 483 -93.74 -120.96 -37.48
CA SER A 483 -92.49 -121.65 -37.81
C SER A 483 -91.53 -121.93 -36.64
N THR A 484 -91.16 -120.94 -35.84
CA THR A 484 -90.06 -121.09 -34.85
C THR A 484 -90.47 -121.73 -33.52
N TYR A 485 -91.77 -121.80 -33.19
CA TYR A 485 -92.20 -122.53 -31.99
C TYR A 485 -91.87 -124.03 -32.09
N ASN A 486 -91.76 -124.57 -33.30
CA ASN A 486 -91.32 -125.96 -33.54
C ASN A 486 -89.83 -126.20 -33.17
N LEU A 487 -89.05 -125.15 -32.94
CA LEU A 487 -87.68 -125.25 -32.43
C LEU A 487 -87.66 -125.45 -30.91
N ALA A 488 -88.72 -125.06 -30.20
CA ALA A 488 -88.84 -125.21 -28.76
C ALA A 488 -89.44 -126.57 -28.39
N LYS A 489 -88.82 -127.27 -27.44
CA LYS A 489 -89.33 -128.52 -26.87
C LYS A 489 -89.13 -128.52 -25.37
N ALA A 490 -90.17 -128.86 -24.62
CA ALA A 490 -90.06 -129.20 -23.21
C ALA A 490 -90.17 -130.73 -23.06
N GLU A 491 -89.39 -131.31 -22.16
CA GLU A 491 -89.35 -132.76 -21.91
C GLU A 491 -89.31 -133.05 -20.40
N ASN A 492 -89.80 -134.21 -19.98
CA ASN A 492 -89.68 -134.69 -18.61
C ASN A 492 -89.27 -136.18 -18.63
N LYS A 493 -88.00 -136.44 -18.95
CA LYS A 493 -87.58 -137.81 -19.36
C LYS A 493 -87.64 -138.84 -18.23
N ASP A 494 -87.54 -138.41 -16.98
CA ASP A 494 -87.58 -139.23 -15.77
C ASP A 494 -88.96 -139.24 -15.08
N SER A 495 -89.91 -138.43 -15.57
CA SER A 495 -91.25 -138.22 -14.99
C SER A 495 -91.27 -137.58 -13.60
N ASP A 496 -90.21 -136.84 -13.23
CA ASP A 496 -90.21 -136.02 -12.01
C ASP A 496 -90.97 -134.70 -12.23
N MET A 497 -92.15 -134.61 -11.64
CA MET A 497 -93.02 -133.42 -11.74
C MET A 497 -92.44 -132.18 -11.04
N SER A 498 -91.33 -132.31 -10.29
CA SER A 498 -90.66 -131.17 -9.66
C SER A 498 -89.82 -130.32 -10.62
N HIS A 499 -89.51 -130.79 -11.83
CA HIS A 499 -88.77 -130.03 -12.84
C HIS A 499 -89.08 -130.49 -14.28
N SER A 500 -88.60 -129.77 -15.29
CA SER A 500 -88.67 -130.18 -16.70
C SER A 500 -87.53 -129.56 -17.49
N GLU A 501 -87.14 -130.19 -18.60
CA GLU A 501 -86.00 -129.75 -19.41
C GLU A 501 -86.46 -128.94 -20.63
N PHE A 502 -85.91 -127.73 -20.85
CA PHE A 502 -86.21 -126.92 -22.02
C PHE A 502 -85.08 -126.97 -23.07
N TYR A 503 -85.45 -127.33 -24.29
CA TYR A 503 -84.56 -127.38 -25.45
C TYR A 503 -85.00 -126.37 -26.52
N PHE A 504 -84.04 -125.64 -27.09
CA PHE A 504 -84.24 -124.85 -28.30
C PHE A 504 -83.32 -125.34 -29.42
N ASN A 505 -83.88 -125.64 -30.58
CA ASN A 505 -83.21 -126.27 -31.73
C ASN A 505 -82.35 -127.49 -31.32
N GLY A 506 -82.91 -128.34 -30.44
CA GLY A 506 -82.26 -129.57 -29.95
C GLY A 506 -81.18 -129.40 -28.89
N LYS A 507 -80.96 -128.19 -28.33
CA LYS A 507 -79.96 -127.93 -27.28
C LYS A 507 -80.62 -127.36 -26.01
N ARG A 508 -80.11 -127.70 -24.82
CA ARG A 508 -80.43 -126.96 -23.58
C ARG A 508 -79.96 -125.51 -23.72
N VAL A 509 -80.65 -124.59 -23.05
CA VAL A 509 -80.47 -123.14 -23.23
C VAL A 509 -79.94 -122.51 -21.95
N LYS A 510 -78.81 -121.80 -22.06
CA LYS A 510 -78.20 -121.05 -20.96
C LYS A 510 -78.75 -119.64 -20.80
N PHE A 511 -78.77 -119.21 -19.54
CA PHE A 511 -78.80 -117.84 -19.03
C PHE A 511 -77.70 -116.95 -19.63
N LEU A 512 -77.79 -115.63 -19.43
CA LEU A 512 -76.64 -114.74 -19.26
C LEU A 512 -75.80 -115.17 -18.03
N PRO A 513 -74.61 -114.59 -17.79
CA PRO A 513 -73.89 -114.80 -16.53
C PRO A 513 -74.68 -114.27 -15.32
N LYS A 514 -74.66 -114.97 -14.18
CA LYS A 514 -75.25 -114.49 -12.91
C LYS A 514 -74.53 -113.20 -12.51
N THR A 515 -75.26 -112.08 -12.51
CA THR A 515 -74.65 -110.75 -12.48
C THR A 515 -74.80 -110.09 -11.10
N THR A 516 -73.73 -109.44 -10.66
CA THR A 516 -73.67 -108.59 -9.47
C THR A 516 -73.40 -107.15 -9.89
N PHE A 517 -74.32 -106.23 -9.54
CA PHE A 517 -74.17 -104.80 -9.82
C PHE A 517 -73.52 -104.09 -8.63
N VAL A 518 -72.49 -103.29 -8.88
CA VAL A 518 -71.71 -102.56 -7.85
C VAL A 518 -71.74 -101.07 -8.16
N TYR A 519 -72.28 -100.28 -7.23
CA TYR A 519 -72.45 -98.84 -7.38
C TYR A 519 -71.25 -98.07 -6.82
N VAL A 520 -70.77 -97.07 -7.57
CA VAL A 520 -69.47 -96.41 -7.34
C VAL A 520 -69.53 -94.91 -7.60
N TRP A 521 -68.82 -94.12 -6.79
CA TRP A 521 -68.61 -92.68 -6.96
C TRP A 521 -67.11 -92.32 -6.99
N LYS A 522 -66.74 -91.20 -7.63
CA LYS A 522 -65.36 -90.69 -7.72
C LYS A 522 -65.24 -89.24 -7.27
N GLU A 523 -64.20 -88.96 -6.51
CA GLU A 523 -63.87 -87.67 -5.91
C GLU A 523 -62.51 -87.17 -6.43
N ILE A 524 -62.34 -85.85 -6.62
CA ILE A 524 -61.12 -85.23 -7.14
C ILE A 524 -60.59 -84.20 -6.13
N THR A 525 -59.29 -84.23 -5.84
CA THR A 525 -58.64 -83.34 -4.87
C THR A 525 -57.39 -82.66 -5.42
N HIS A 526 -56.99 -81.53 -4.80
CA HIS A 526 -55.91 -80.66 -5.28
C HIS A 526 -54.91 -80.25 -4.16
N PRO A 527 -53.98 -81.12 -3.76
CA PRO A 527 -52.95 -80.79 -2.78
C PRO A 527 -51.86 -79.84 -3.33
N LYS A 528 -51.21 -79.07 -2.45
CA LYS A 528 -50.10 -78.16 -2.83
C LYS A 528 -48.82 -78.92 -3.20
N ASN A 529 -48.11 -78.41 -4.20
CA ASN A 529 -46.81 -78.92 -4.65
C ASN A 529 -45.65 -78.33 -3.81
N PRO A 530 -44.89 -79.16 -3.05
CA PRO A 530 -43.82 -78.67 -2.18
C PRO A 530 -42.55 -78.21 -2.92
N GLU A 531 -42.28 -78.74 -4.12
CA GLU A 531 -41.11 -78.31 -4.90
C GLU A 531 -41.36 -76.94 -5.58
N PHE A 532 -42.60 -76.64 -5.96
CA PHE A 532 -42.99 -75.31 -6.44
C PHE A 532 -42.80 -74.23 -5.37
N GLU A 533 -43.32 -74.46 -4.15
CA GLU A 533 -43.11 -73.57 -2.98
C GLU A 533 -41.63 -73.29 -2.71
N LYS A 534 -40.82 -74.35 -2.73
CA LYS A 534 -39.36 -74.31 -2.50
C LYS A 534 -38.64 -73.50 -3.58
N ALA A 535 -38.92 -73.75 -4.86
CA ALA A 535 -38.33 -72.98 -5.96
C ALA A 535 -38.78 -71.51 -5.95
N LYS A 536 -40.07 -71.25 -5.68
CA LYS A 536 -40.65 -69.90 -5.60
C LYS A 536 -39.97 -69.07 -4.51
N LYS A 537 -39.80 -69.65 -3.32
CA LYS A 537 -39.12 -69.02 -2.19
C LYS A 537 -37.66 -68.65 -2.48
N VAL A 538 -36.93 -69.47 -3.24
CA VAL A 538 -35.55 -69.17 -3.67
C VAL A 538 -35.54 -67.99 -4.66
N LEU A 539 -36.41 -68.00 -5.67
CA LEU A 539 -36.56 -66.92 -6.65
C LEU A 539 -36.92 -65.58 -5.98
N ASP A 540 -37.89 -65.58 -5.06
CA ASP A 540 -38.32 -64.39 -4.33
C ASP A 540 -37.20 -63.83 -3.42
N THR A 541 -36.50 -64.70 -2.70
CA THR A 541 -35.38 -64.32 -1.82
C THR A 541 -34.25 -63.69 -2.64
N PHE A 542 -33.92 -64.28 -3.80
CA PHE A 542 -32.95 -63.72 -4.72
C PHE A 542 -33.38 -62.35 -5.27
N ASN A 543 -34.63 -62.22 -5.72
CA ASN A 543 -35.17 -60.98 -6.27
C ASN A 543 -35.19 -59.84 -5.25
N ALA A 544 -35.56 -60.12 -3.99
CA ALA A 544 -35.52 -59.15 -2.91
C ALA A 544 -34.09 -58.66 -2.61
N LYS A 545 -33.11 -59.59 -2.56
CA LYS A 545 -31.70 -59.24 -2.36
C LYS A 545 -31.15 -58.41 -3.51
N GLN A 546 -31.32 -58.89 -4.75
CA GLN A 546 -30.85 -58.22 -5.96
C GLN A 546 -31.36 -56.78 -6.05
N THR A 547 -32.65 -56.55 -5.77
CA THR A 547 -33.27 -55.22 -5.79
C THR A 547 -32.65 -54.29 -4.75
N LYS A 548 -32.35 -54.80 -3.55
CA LYS A 548 -31.69 -54.03 -2.48
C LYS A 548 -30.23 -53.68 -2.82
N ASP A 549 -29.50 -54.62 -3.40
CA ASP A 549 -28.10 -54.40 -3.79
C ASP A 549 -28.00 -53.38 -4.93
N GLU A 550 -28.84 -53.52 -5.96
CA GLU A 550 -28.92 -52.54 -7.07
C GLU A 550 -29.31 -51.14 -6.58
N ALA A 551 -30.29 -51.04 -5.67
CA ALA A 551 -30.66 -49.76 -5.06
C ALA A 551 -29.51 -49.15 -4.25
N THR A 552 -28.71 -49.96 -3.55
CA THR A 552 -27.56 -49.50 -2.77
C THR A 552 -26.46 -48.91 -3.66
N VAL A 553 -26.10 -49.60 -4.76
CA VAL A 553 -25.11 -49.08 -5.72
C VAL A 553 -25.65 -47.88 -6.49
N ALA A 554 -26.94 -47.86 -6.85
CA ALA A 554 -27.58 -46.71 -7.48
C ALA A 554 -27.60 -45.47 -6.56
N GLN A 555 -27.85 -45.63 -5.27
CA GLN A 555 -27.78 -44.55 -4.27
C GLN A 555 -26.35 -43.99 -4.16
N LYS A 556 -25.33 -44.86 -4.07
CA LYS A 556 -23.91 -44.51 -4.08
C LYS A 556 -23.53 -43.73 -5.35
N LEU A 557 -23.97 -44.20 -6.52
CA LEU A 557 -23.74 -43.55 -7.80
C LEU A 557 -24.45 -42.19 -7.90
N ALA A 558 -25.65 -42.04 -7.33
CA ALA A 558 -26.34 -40.75 -7.27
C ALA A 558 -25.57 -39.72 -6.43
N THR A 559 -25.14 -40.10 -5.21
CA THR A 559 -24.30 -39.25 -4.35
C THR A 559 -22.99 -38.83 -5.04
N LEU A 560 -22.27 -39.78 -5.64
CA LEU A 560 -21.04 -39.49 -6.38
C LEU A 560 -21.26 -38.54 -7.56
N ASN A 561 -22.39 -38.65 -8.27
CA ASN A 561 -22.74 -37.70 -9.34
C ASN A 561 -23.07 -36.30 -8.79
N THR A 562 -23.73 -36.18 -7.64
CA THR A 562 -23.96 -34.88 -6.99
C THR A 562 -22.64 -34.24 -6.57
N GLU A 563 -21.72 -35.00 -5.96
CA GLU A 563 -20.40 -34.52 -5.56
C GLU A 563 -19.52 -34.14 -6.76
N TYR A 564 -19.52 -34.96 -7.83
CA TYR A 564 -18.82 -34.66 -9.09
C TYR A 564 -19.29 -33.35 -9.71
N ASN A 565 -20.61 -33.13 -9.81
CA ASN A 565 -21.17 -31.89 -10.35
C ASN A 565 -20.85 -30.68 -9.46
N ALA A 566 -20.88 -30.83 -8.14
CA ALA A 566 -20.47 -29.76 -7.22
C ALA A 566 -18.97 -29.42 -7.33
N ALA A 567 -18.11 -30.44 -7.45
CA ALA A 567 -16.67 -30.26 -7.67
C ALA A 567 -16.39 -29.59 -9.02
N LYS A 568 -17.10 -29.97 -10.09
CA LYS A 568 -16.99 -29.36 -11.41
C LYS A 568 -17.41 -27.90 -11.41
N ASN A 569 -18.55 -27.57 -10.81
CA ASN A 569 -19.00 -26.18 -10.65
C ASN A 569 -18.00 -25.33 -9.84
N THR A 570 -17.35 -25.93 -8.84
CA THR A 570 -16.27 -25.27 -8.08
C THR A 570 -15.06 -25.01 -8.97
N LEU A 571 -14.59 -26.01 -9.71
CA LEU A 571 -13.48 -25.88 -10.65
C LEU A 571 -13.73 -24.82 -11.72
N ASP A 572 -14.91 -24.80 -12.34
CA ASP A 572 -15.22 -23.86 -13.40
C ASP A 572 -15.38 -22.42 -12.85
N LYS A 573 -15.84 -22.25 -11.61
CA LYS A 573 -15.76 -20.98 -10.88
C LYS A 573 -14.31 -20.55 -10.62
N ASP A 574 -13.47 -21.46 -10.13
CA ASP A 574 -12.08 -21.17 -9.76
C ASP A 574 -11.22 -20.81 -10.98
N LYS A 575 -11.52 -21.37 -12.16
CA LYS A 575 -10.94 -20.94 -13.45
C LYS A 575 -11.32 -19.49 -13.80
N VAL A 576 -12.56 -19.08 -13.54
CA VAL A 576 -13.02 -17.70 -13.80
C VAL A 576 -12.37 -16.72 -12.82
N GLU A 577 -12.33 -17.03 -11.53
CA GLU A 577 -11.61 -16.23 -10.52
C GLU A 577 -10.13 -16.08 -10.90
N LEU A 578 -9.45 -17.19 -11.26
CA LEU A 578 -8.05 -17.18 -11.70
C LEU A 578 -7.83 -16.37 -12.98
N LYS A 579 -8.76 -16.39 -13.95
CA LYS A 579 -8.64 -15.57 -15.16
C LYS A 579 -8.71 -14.08 -14.81
N VAL A 580 -9.71 -13.65 -14.02
CA VAL A 580 -9.87 -12.25 -13.62
C VAL A 580 -8.66 -11.75 -12.83
N ALA A 581 -8.09 -12.57 -11.94
CA ALA A 581 -6.87 -12.24 -11.21
C ALA A 581 -5.64 -12.11 -12.14
N ASN A 582 -5.53 -12.96 -13.17
CA ASN A 582 -4.45 -12.86 -14.16
C ASN A 582 -4.60 -11.65 -15.10
N ASP A 583 -5.80 -11.35 -15.57
CA ASP A 583 -6.09 -10.16 -16.38
C ASP A 583 -5.66 -8.90 -15.60
N ARG A 584 -6.13 -8.77 -14.35
CA ARG A 584 -5.76 -7.68 -13.43
C ARG A 584 -4.25 -7.62 -13.14
N LEU A 585 -3.57 -8.76 -13.03
CA LEU A 585 -2.11 -8.82 -12.86
C LEU A 585 -1.36 -8.37 -14.12
N ALA A 586 -1.90 -8.62 -15.32
CA ALA A 586 -1.32 -8.13 -16.57
C ALA A 586 -1.47 -6.60 -16.70
N ASP A 587 -2.65 -6.06 -16.38
CA ASP A 587 -2.91 -4.61 -16.36
C ASP A 587 -1.99 -3.90 -15.36
N LEU A 588 -1.88 -4.42 -14.12
CA LEU A 588 -0.98 -3.87 -13.10
C LEU A 588 0.49 -3.94 -13.50
N LYS A 589 0.93 -4.99 -14.20
CA LYS A 589 2.31 -5.05 -14.73
C LYS A 589 2.57 -3.95 -15.76
N LYS A 590 1.62 -3.71 -16.68
CA LYS A 590 1.73 -2.70 -17.73
C LYS A 590 1.74 -1.28 -17.17
N ASP A 591 0.81 -0.96 -16.26
CA ASP A 591 0.77 0.31 -15.52
C ASP A 591 2.09 0.57 -14.78
N ASN A 592 2.60 -0.46 -14.08
CA ASN A 592 3.84 -0.36 -13.33
C ASN A 592 5.08 -0.19 -14.24
N GLU A 593 5.10 -0.81 -15.42
CA GLU A 593 6.13 -0.57 -16.44
C GLU A 593 6.09 0.86 -17.02
N GLU A 594 4.90 1.42 -17.25
CA GLU A 594 4.71 2.79 -17.74
C GLU A 594 5.15 3.80 -16.66
N LYS A 595 4.81 3.57 -15.39
CA LYS A 595 5.28 4.37 -14.25
C LYS A 595 6.79 4.34 -14.06
N VAL A 596 7.44 3.17 -14.19
CA VAL A 596 8.91 3.08 -14.13
C VAL A 596 9.58 3.89 -15.25
N LYS A 597 8.99 3.92 -16.46
CA LYS A 597 9.49 4.77 -17.55
C LYS A 597 9.36 6.25 -17.20
N THR A 598 8.24 6.68 -16.62
CA THR A 598 8.04 8.05 -16.12
C THR A 598 9.02 8.43 -15.00
N LEU A 599 9.24 7.55 -14.02
CA LEU A 599 10.19 7.78 -12.93
C LEU A 599 11.62 7.93 -13.44
N ASN A 600 12.07 7.05 -14.34
CA ASN A 600 13.39 7.13 -14.96
C ASN A 600 13.58 8.44 -15.75
N LEU A 601 12.54 8.92 -16.44
CA LEU A 601 12.56 10.22 -17.15
C LEU A 601 12.65 11.39 -16.17
N ALA A 602 11.88 11.37 -15.07
CA ALA A 602 11.94 12.40 -14.03
C ALA A 602 13.32 12.46 -13.36
N GLN A 603 13.90 11.30 -13.01
CA GLN A 603 15.25 11.20 -12.43
C GLN A 603 16.35 11.65 -13.42
N SER A 604 16.18 11.37 -14.71
CA SER A 604 17.10 11.85 -15.76
C SER A 604 17.01 13.37 -15.95
N GLU A 605 15.82 13.97 -15.88
CA GLU A 605 15.67 15.43 -15.97
C GLU A 605 16.20 16.11 -14.70
N LEU A 606 15.96 15.56 -13.50
CA LEU A 606 16.57 16.03 -12.26
C LEU A 606 18.10 16.04 -12.35
N SER A 607 18.71 14.93 -12.78
CA SER A 607 20.16 14.81 -12.95
C SER A 607 20.73 15.87 -13.91
N LYS A 608 19.96 16.23 -14.95
CA LYS A 608 20.30 17.29 -15.90
C LYS A 608 20.17 18.68 -15.27
N GLN A 609 19.08 18.97 -14.55
CA GLN A 609 18.88 20.25 -13.87
C GLN A 609 19.94 20.49 -12.77
N GLU A 610 20.35 19.45 -12.03
CA GLU A 610 21.45 19.54 -11.07
C GLU A 610 22.78 19.89 -11.75
N ALA A 611 23.06 19.33 -12.94
CA ALA A 611 24.23 19.69 -13.73
C ALA A 611 24.15 21.13 -14.30
N GLU A 612 22.98 21.59 -14.75
CA GLU A 612 22.76 22.97 -15.19
C GLU A 612 22.96 23.97 -14.03
N LEU A 613 22.47 23.65 -12.83
CA LEU A 613 22.70 24.41 -11.59
C LEU A 613 24.20 24.49 -11.21
N VAL A 614 24.94 23.38 -11.27
CA VAL A 614 26.39 23.36 -11.00
C VAL A 614 27.15 24.23 -12.03
N ASN A 615 26.75 24.19 -13.30
CA ASN A 615 27.32 25.04 -14.34
C ASN A 615 27.01 26.53 -14.10
N ALA A 616 25.79 26.87 -13.68
CA ALA A 616 25.42 28.24 -13.31
C ALA A 616 26.23 28.78 -12.12
N GLN A 617 26.43 27.96 -11.07
CA GLN A 617 27.29 28.31 -9.93
C GLN A 617 28.76 28.50 -10.32
N SER A 618 29.27 27.64 -11.22
CA SER A 618 30.61 27.77 -11.80
C SER A 618 30.75 29.07 -12.61
N ASN A 619 29.72 29.47 -13.36
CA ASN A 619 29.70 30.75 -14.06
C ASN A 619 29.70 31.94 -13.09
N LEU A 620 28.80 31.95 -12.10
CA LEU A 620 28.74 33.01 -11.08
C LEU A 620 30.11 33.23 -10.40
N THR A 621 30.77 32.14 -9.98
CA THR A 621 32.12 32.19 -9.37
C THR A 621 33.14 32.86 -10.29
N LYS A 622 33.09 32.61 -11.61
CA LYS A 622 33.96 33.27 -12.61
C LYS A 622 33.63 34.76 -12.74
N GLN A 623 32.34 35.12 -12.77
CA GLN A 623 31.92 36.52 -12.87
C GLN A 623 32.31 37.35 -11.64
N GLU A 624 32.20 36.77 -10.44
CA GLU A 624 32.64 37.40 -9.18
C GLU A 624 34.16 37.56 -9.11
N ALA A 625 34.94 36.56 -9.55
CA ALA A 625 36.39 36.63 -9.61
C ALA A 625 36.87 37.75 -10.56
N GLU A 626 36.24 37.89 -11.74
CA GLU A 626 36.52 38.97 -12.67
C GLU A 626 36.10 40.35 -12.12
N MET A 627 34.95 40.43 -11.44
CA MET A 627 34.50 41.65 -10.75
C MET A 627 35.50 42.09 -9.67
N LYS A 628 36.08 41.15 -8.92
CA LYS A 628 37.16 41.41 -7.96
C LYS A 628 38.43 41.93 -8.65
N ARG A 629 38.80 41.38 -9.81
CA ARG A 629 39.94 41.83 -10.63
C ARG A 629 39.74 43.27 -11.13
N LEU A 630 38.56 43.57 -11.70
CA LEU A 630 38.23 44.89 -12.24
C LEU A 630 38.13 45.96 -11.14
N LYS A 631 37.58 45.63 -9.96
CA LYS A 631 37.62 46.51 -8.77
C LYS A 631 39.07 46.85 -8.35
N GLY A 632 39.99 45.88 -8.42
CA GLY A 632 41.43 46.13 -8.21
C GLY A 632 42.05 47.07 -9.25
N ILE A 633 41.71 46.90 -10.53
CA ILE A 633 42.15 47.78 -11.63
C ILE A 633 41.64 49.21 -11.43
N LYS A 634 40.37 49.38 -11.00
CA LYS A 634 39.79 50.70 -10.68
C LYS A 634 40.52 51.39 -9.52
N VAL A 635 40.93 50.68 -8.48
CA VAL A 635 41.76 51.26 -7.40
C VAL A 635 43.11 51.74 -7.92
N ASN A 636 43.76 50.98 -8.82
CA ASN A 636 45.01 51.40 -9.44
C ASN A 636 44.84 52.61 -10.38
N ALA A 637 43.73 52.69 -11.11
CA ALA A 637 43.43 53.85 -11.96
C ALA A 637 43.20 55.13 -11.14
N LEU A 638 42.45 55.03 -10.03
CA LEU A 638 42.29 56.13 -9.06
C LEU A 638 43.63 56.57 -8.44
N LYS A 639 44.57 55.64 -8.21
CA LYS A 639 45.92 55.96 -7.75
C LYS A 639 46.72 56.74 -8.80
N LEU A 640 46.69 56.30 -10.07
CA LEU A 640 47.33 57.00 -11.18
C LEU A 640 46.78 58.42 -11.40
N VAL A 641 45.48 58.64 -11.20
CA VAL A 641 44.89 60.00 -11.24
C VAL A 641 45.49 60.87 -10.15
N LYS A 642 45.51 60.42 -8.89
CA LYS A 642 46.09 61.17 -7.76
C LYS A 642 47.58 61.46 -7.94
N GLU A 643 48.33 60.51 -8.49
CA GLU A 643 49.75 60.69 -8.80
C GLU A 643 49.96 61.76 -9.88
N ALA A 644 49.14 61.77 -10.93
CA ALA A 644 49.17 62.81 -11.95
C ALA A 644 48.70 64.19 -11.42
N GLU A 645 47.74 64.25 -10.49
CA GLU A 645 47.31 65.50 -9.84
C GLU A 645 48.42 66.09 -8.95
N ASN A 646 49.15 65.24 -8.22
CA ASN A 646 50.31 65.65 -7.42
C ASN A 646 51.47 66.15 -8.30
N VAL A 647 51.76 65.46 -9.42
CA VAL A 647 52.75 65.90 -10.41
C VAL A 647 52.36 67.26 -11.00
N LEU A 648 51.12 67.41 -11.48
CA LEU A 648 50.63 68.67 -12.04
C LEU A 648 50.73 69.84 -11.05
N THR A 649 50.34 69.61 -9.80
CA THR A 649 50.43 70.61 -8.72
C THR A 649 51.89 71.00 -8.45
N THR A 650 52.80 70.02 -8.45
CA THR A 650 54.24 70.26 -8.25
C THR A 650 54.83 71.07 -9.41
N THR A 651 54.57 70.68 -10.66
CA THR A 651 55.10 71.39 -11.85
C THR A 651 54.54 72.81 -11.97
N LYS A 652 53.28 73.05 -11.58
CA LYS A 652 52.72 74.42 -11.51
C LYS A 652 53.39 75.26 -10.42
N ASN A 653 53.70 74.69 -9.25
CA ASN A 653 54.48 75.38 -8.23
C ASN A 653 55.92 75.68 -8.67
N GLU A 654 56.55 74.82 -9.47
CA GLU A 654 57.87 75.10 -10.06
C GLU A 654 57.82 76.17 -11.16
N LEU A 655 56.78 76.18 -12.00
CA LEU A 655 56.55 77.22 -13.00
C LEU A 655 56.38 78.60 -12.33
N ASN A 656 55.54 78.70 -11.29
CA ASN A 656 55.34 79.93 -10.54
C ASN A 656 56.66 80.46 -9.93
N LYS A 657 57.50 79.57 -9.39
CA LYS A 657 58.84 79.93 -8.88
C LYS A 657 59.77 80.43 -9.98
N ALA A 658 59.75 79.81 -11.16
CA ALA A 658 60.55 80.25 -12.30
C ALA A 658 60.09 81.62 -12.83
N GLN A 659 58.78 81.87 -12.87
CA GLN A 659 58.19 83.16 -13.25
C GLN A 659 58.55 84.27 -12.24
N GLN A 660 58.47 83.99 -10.94
CA GLN A 660 58.90 84.93 -9.90
C GLN A 660 60.39 85.27 -10.05
N TYR A 661 61.25 84.28 -10.30
CA TYR A 661 62.69 84.51 -10.49
C TYR A 661 63.00 85.40 -11.70
N VAL A 662 62.25 85.27 -12.81
CA VAL A 662 62.35 86.19 -13.96
C VAL A 662 61.95 87.62 -13.55
N PHE A 663 60.83 87.77 -12.83
CA PHE A 663 60.37 89.06 -12.34
C PHE A 663 61.37 89.73 -11.39
N ASP A 664 61.97 88.96 -10.47
CA ASP A 664 62.97 89.45 -9.51
C ASP A 664 64.22 89.97 -10.22
N LEU A 665 64.75 89.23 -11.21
CA LEU A 665 65.89 89.68 -12.03
C LEU A 665 65.56 90.95 -12.84
N GLN A 666 64.37 91.02 -13.45
CA GLN A 666 63.97 92.20 -14.23
C GLN A 666 63.86 93.47 -13.38
N ASN A 667 63.50 93.37 -12.10
CA ASN A 667 63.36 94.51 -11.20
C ASN A 667 64.64 94.83 -10.40
N ALA A 668 65.60 93.90 -10.30
CA ALA A 668 66.81 94.07 -9.49
C ALA A 668 67.60 95.37 -9.73
N PRO A 669 67.79 95.87 -10.98
CA PRO A 669 68.49 97.15 -11.20
C PRO A 669 67.78 98.36 -10.57
N LYS A 670 66.44 98.37 -10.54
CA LYS A 670 65.67 99.45 -9.92
C LYS A 670 65.76 99.40 -8.39
N ILE A 671 65.64 98.20 -7.82
CA ILE A 671 65.74 97.97 -6.37
C ILE A 671 67.15 98.36 -5.87
N LEU A 672 68.18 98.15 -6.69
CA LEU A 672 69.56 98.54 -6.38
C LEU A 672 69.71 100.06 -6.24
N GLU A 673 69.16 100.85 -7.16
CA GLU A 673 69.22 102.31 -7.07
C GLU A 673 68.45 102.86 -5.85
N GLU A 674 67.29 102.28 -5.52
CA GLU A 674 66.56 102.61 -4.28
C GLU A 674 67.37 102.28 -3.01
N ALA A 675 68.14 101.17 -3.01
CA ALA A 675 69.03 100.81 -1.92
C ALA A 675 70.24 101.77 -1.80
N LYS A 676 70.90 102.10 -2.93
CA LYS A 676 72.02 103.06 -2.97
C LYS A 676 71.61 104.44 -2.46
N LYS A 677 70.40 104.90 -2.82
CA LYS A 677 69.86 106.17 -2.33
C LYS A 677 69.77 106.20 -0.80
N ARG A 678 69.22 105.13 -0.19
CA ARG A 678 69.10 105.00 1.28
C ARG A 678 70.47 104.99 1.99
N LEU A 679 71.49 104.37 1.38
CA LEU A 679 72.86 104.42 1.90
C LEU A 679 73.45 105.85 1.88
N SER A 680 73.20 106.62 0.82
CA SER A 680 73.60 108.02 0.73
C SER A 680 72.93 108.89 1.81
N GLU A 681 71.60 108.72 2.00
CA GLU A 681 70.82 109.39 3.05
C GLU A 681 71.30 109.02 4.47
N ALA A 682 71.80 107.79 4.68
CA ALA A 682 72.39 107.37 5.95
C ALA A 682 73.78 107.98 6.20
N LYS A 683 74.66 107.97 5.18
CA LYS A 683 76.01 108.58 5.25
C LYS A 683 75.95 110.08 5.57
N GLN A 684 74.98 110.81 5.02
CA GLN A 684 74.75 112.22 5.37
C GLN A 684 74.35 112.42 6.84
N LYS A 685 73.47 111.57 7.39
CA LYS A 685 73.04 111.67 8.80
C LYS A 685 74.19 111.40 9.77
N LEU A 686 75.06 110.44 9.45
CA LEU A 686 76.28 110.17 10.23
C LEU A 686 77.22 111.38 10.27
N ALA A 687 77.49 112.03 9.12
CA ALA A 687 78.35 113.21 9.07
C ALA A 687 77.82 114.38 9.93
N ILE A 688 76.50 114.60 9.94
CA ILE A 688 75.86 115.62 10.78
C ILE A 688 75.97 115.26 12.27
N ALA A 689 75.70 114.00 12.63
CA ALA A 689 75.78 113.55 14.02
C ALA A 689 77.20 113.61 14.59
N GLN A 690 78.22 113.28 13.78
CA GLN A 690 79.63 113.44 14.13
C GLN A 690 79.98 114.90 14.46
N LYS A 691 79.65 115.84 13.55
CA LYS A 691 79.93 117.28 13.77
C LYS A 691 79.31 117.80 15.07
N ASN A 692 78.08 117.39 15.38
CA ASN A 692 77.39 117.79 16.61
C ASN A 692 78.05 117.23 17.89
N TYR A 693 78.69 116.05 17.81
CA TYR A 693 79.46 115.48 18.92
C TYR A 693 80.77 116.24 19.13
N ASP A 694 81.49 116.55 18.06
CA ASP A 694 82.77 117.28 18.13
C ASP A 694 82.58 118.71 18.69
N GLU A 695 81.53 119.42 18.25
CA GLU A 695 81.14 120.73 18.81
C GLU A 695 80.72 120.68 20.29
N ALA A 696 80.19 119.56 20.77
CA ALA A 696 79.82 119.40 22.18
C ALA A 696 81.08 119.21 23.06
N ILE A 697 82.06 118.46 22.57
CA ILE A 697 83.35 118.22 23.25
C ILE A 697 84.11 119.55 23.47
N GLU A 698 84.13 120.43 22.48
CA GLU A 698 84.79 121.74 22.57
C GLU A 698 84.17 122.65 23.67
N LYS A 699 82.85 122.67 23.76
CA LYS A 699 82.09 123.41 24.79
C LYS A 699 82.32 122.85 26.19
N LEU A 700 82.35 121.52 26.34
CA LEU A 700 82.69 120.84 27.59
C LEU A 700 84.11 121.18 28.06
N ASN A 701 85.09 121.20 27.15
CA ASN A 701 86.47 121.55 27.49
C ASN A 701 86.59 123.02 27.93
N SER A 702 85.86 123.93 27.28
CA SER A 702 85.78 125.33 27.67
C SER A 702 85.21 125.53 29.08
N ALA A 703 84.15 124.81 29.43
CA ALA A 703 83.57 124.84 30.78
C ALA A 703 84.55 124.33 31.86
N LYS A 704 85.33 123.28 31.56
CA LYS A 704 86.35 122.73 32.49
C LYS A 704 87.46 123.75 32.80
N ALA A 705 87.89 124.54 31.81
CA ALA A 705 88.85 125.62 32.03
C ALA A 705 88.29 126.75 32.91
N HIS A 706 86.98 127.02 32.85
CA HIS A 706 86.32 127.99 33.73
C HIS A 706 86.28 127.49 35.19
N GLN A 707 85.93 126.21 35.40
CA GLN A 707 85.93 125.54 36.70
C GLN A 707 87.29 125.62 37.42
N GLU A 708 88.38 125.27 36.73
CA GLU A 708 89.73 125.26 37.31
C GLU A 708 90.17 126.67 37.77
N LYS A 709 89.74 127.71 37.04
CA LYS A 709 90.06 129.11 37.37
C LYS A 709 89.34 129.57 38.65
N ALA A 710 88.03 129.31 38.76
CA ALA A 710 87.26 129.64 39.96
C ALA A 710 87.80 128.93 41.22
N GLN A 711 88.29 127.70 41.06
CA GLN A 711 88.83 126.89 42.17
C GLN A 711 90.12 127.48 42.76
N LYS A 712 91.01 128.04 41.93
CA LYS A 712 92.24 128.74 42.38
C LYS A 712 91.92 130.03 43.15
N GLU A 713 90.89 130.76 42.75
CA GLU A 713 90.55 132.06 43.33
C GLU A 713 89.98 131.93 44.75
N TYR A 714 89.09 130.94 44.99
CA TYR A 714 88.61 130.57 46.33
C TYR A 714 89.73 130.19 47.30
N ALA A 715 90.67 129.34 46.87
CA ALA A 715 91.79 128.92 47.69
C ALA A 715 92.70 130.09 48.13
N THR A 716 92.92 131.05 47.22
CA THR A 716 93.81 132.20 47.44
C THR A 716 93.27 133.17 48.49
N VAL A 717 91.95 133.48 48.43
CA VAL A 717 91.31 134.41 49.39
C VAL A 717 91.26 133.82 50.81
N SER A 718 90.98 132.53 50.92
CA SER A 718 90.90 131.82 52.21
C SER A 718 92.23 131.86 53.00
N GLU A 719 93.36 131.64 52.32
CA GLU A 719 94.67 131.54 52.98
C GLU A 719 95.21 132.91 53.47
N ALA A 720 94.85 134.00 52.78
CA ALA A 720 95.28 135.35 53.14
C ALA A 720 94.67 135.83 54.48
N TYR A 721 93.38 135.53 54.71
CA TYR A 721 92.66 135.88 55.94
C TYR A 721 93.32 135.26 57.20
N GLY A 722 93.77 134.01 57.10
CA GLY A 722 94.44 133.31 58.20
C GLY A 722 95.80 133.89 58.63
N LYS A 723 96.47 134.67 57.77
CA LYS A 723 97.79 135.25 58.05
C LYS A 723 97.69 136.56 58.87
N TYR A 724 96.65 137.36 58.64
CA TYR A 724 96.40 138.63 59.35
C TYR A 724 96.32 138.47 60.88
N MET A 725 95.64 137.42 61.35
CA MET A 725 95.35 137.22 62.79
C MET A 725 96.58 136.97 63.67
N LYS A 726 97.71 136.48 63.12
CA LYS A 726 98.92 136.20 63.92
C LYS A 726 99.74 137.45 64.23
N ALA A 727 99.89 138.36 63.26
CA ALA A 727 100.82 139.49 63.35
C ALA A 727 100.48 140.50 64.48
N LYS A 728 99.24 140.50 64.97
CA LYS A 728 98.78 141.43 66.02
C LYS A 728 99.39 141.14 67.40
N GLN A 729 99.73 139.88 67.71
CA GLN A 729 100.14 139.46 69.06
C GLN A 729 101.62 139.75 69.39
N GLU A 730 102.47 139.92 68.38
CA GLU A 730 103.94 139.88 68.55
C GLU A 730 104.56 141.24 68.87
N LYS A 731 103.82 142.33 68.61
CA LYS A 731 104.30 143.72 68.74
C LYS A 731 104.36 144.23 70.19
N GLU A 732 103.44 143.78 71.04
CA GLU A 732 103.27 144.28 72.42
C GLU A 732 104.41 143.86 73.37
N LEU A 733 105.22 142.87 72.99
CA LEU A 733 106.28 142.30 73.84
C LEU A 733 107.58 143.13 73.86
N GLN A 734 107.91 143.83 72.77
CA GLN A 734 109.24 144.44 72.61
C GLN A 734 109.46 145.73 73.42
N GLU A 735 108.43 146.56 73.61
CA GLU A 735 108.62 147.88 74.24
C GLU A 735 109.03 147.77 75.71
N LYS A 736 108.51 146.76 76.42
CA LYS A 736 108.74 146.52 77.85
C LYS A 736 110.22 146.32 78.21
N LEU A 737 110.99 145.66 77.33
CA LEU A 737 112.40 145.33 77.57
C LEU A 737 113.35 146.52 77.44
N LYS A 738 112.91 147.59 76.76
CA LYS A 738 113.74 148.74 76.43
C LYS A 738 113.99 149.68 77.63
N HIS A 739 113.25 149.50 78.72
CA HIS A 739 113.23 150.40 79.86
C HIS A 739 114.21 150.00 80.99
N GLU A 740 114.34 148.71 81.32
CA GLU A 740 115.10 148.25 82.49
C GLU A 740 116.64 148.43 82.36
N TYR A 741 117.17 148.37 81.14
CA TYR A 741 118.62 148.30 80.91
C TYR A 741 119.40 149.58 81.30
N LYS A 742 118.74 150.75 81.35
CA LYS A 742 119.44 152.05 81.40
C LYS A 742 119.92 152.50 82.79
N GLU A 743 119.40 151.97 83.89
CA GLU A 743 119.62 152.57 85.22
C GLU A 743 120.92 152.15 85.93
N ILE A 744 121.44 150.95 85.67
CA ILE A 744 122.35 150.27 86.63
C ILE A 744 123.83 150.66 86.47
N VAL A 745 124.25 151.04 85.26
CA VAL A 745 125.68 151.10 84.84
C VAL A 745 126.59 152.08 85.63
N PRO A 746 126.19 153.29 86.05
CA PRO A 746 127.16 154.32 86.50
C PRO A 746 127.90 154.11 87.84
N LYS A 747 127.55 153.11 88.67
CA LYS A 747 127.95 153.07 90.10
C LYS A 747 129.13 152.15 90.47
N VAL A 748 130.02 151.83 89.50
CA VAL A 748 131.23 151.01 89.72
C VAL A 748 130.93 149.62 90.34
N LEU A 749 129.80 149.02 89.92
CA LEU A 749 129.37 147.65 90.22
C LEU A 749 128.79 147.03 88.94
N SER A 750 129.05 145.74 88.69
CA SER A 750 128.66 145.07 87.44
C SER A 750 127.23 144.50 87.50
N PRO A 751 126.36 144.74 86.47
CA PRO A 751 125.01 144.20 86.38
C PRO A 751 124.94 142.77 85.81
N VAL A 752 123.80 142.09 85.99
CA VAL A 752 123.53 140.69 85.58
C VAL A 752 122.24 140.62 84.73
N VAL A 753 122.13 139.62 83.84
CA VAL A 753 121.07 139.47 82.82
C VAL A 753 120.13 138.29 83.13
N VAL A 754 118.86 138.33 82.69
CA VAL A 754 117.85 137.27 82.83
C VAL A 754 117.19 136.95 81.47
N THR A 755 117.00 135.67 81.15
CA THR A 755 116.51 135.18 79.85
C THR A 755 115.36 134.17 79.96
N ASP A 756 114.63 133.94 78.86
CA ASP A 756 113.56 132.94 78.72
C ASP A 756 114.06 131.56 78.24
N LYS A 757 113.13 130.60 78.09
CA LYS A 757 113.42 129.22 77.62
C LYS A 757 113.88 129.12 76.16
N LYS A 758 113.89 130.21 75.38
CA LYS A 758 114.43 130.28 74.03
C LYS A 758 115.73 131.12 73.95
N GLY A 759 116.23 131.63 75.08
CA GLY A 759 117.41 132.51 75.13
C GLY A 759 117.10 133.98 74.88
N SER A 760 115.84 134.38 74.83
CA SER A 760 115.43 135.79 74.67
C SER A 760 115.65 136.52 76.00
N ILE A 761 116.22 137.72 75.96
CA ILE A 761 116.40 138.55 77.17
C ILE A 761 115.03 138.99 77.68
N ILE A 762 114.79 138.87 79.00
CA ILE A 762 113.53 139.25 79.64
C ILE A 762 113.65 140.20 80.85
N ALA A 763 114.83 140.36 81.47
CA ALA A 763 115.08 141.36 82.52
C ALA A 763 116.59 141.58 82.82
N TYR A 764 116.92 142.59 83.64
CA TYR A 764 118.28 142.85 84.20
C TYR A 764 118.26 143.07 85.73
N LYS A 765 119.26 142.57 86.49
CA LYS A 765 119.29 142.57 87.98
C LYS A 765 120.70 142.62 88.61
N THR A 766 120.78 142.75 89.93
CA THR A 766 121.98 142.58 90.78
C THR A 766 121.88 141.32 91.67
N ALA A 767 123.00 140.88 92.28
CA ALA A 767 123.15 139.51 92.77
C ALA A 767 123.04 139.30 94.30
N VAL A 768 122.07 138.48 94.73
CA VAL A 768 122.06 137.65 95.96
C VAL A 768 121.32 136.32 95.67
N THR A 769 121.55 135.27 96.46
CA THR A 769 121.16 133.85 96.22
C THR A 769 119.89 133.40 97.01
N PRO A 770 119.47 132.10 97.07
CA PRO A 770 118.77 131.32 96.00
C PRO A 770 117.52 130.49 96.47
N SER A 771 116.62 129.98 95.59
CA SER A 771 115.66 128.86 95.92
C SER A 771 114.89 128.16 94.74
N LEU A 772 114.31 126.97 95.03
CA LEU A 772 113.80 125.79 94.27
C LEU A 772 112.41 125.82 93.50
N MET A 773 112.06 124.71 92.77
CA MET A 773 110.71 124.17 92.31
C MET A 773 110.13 124.48 90.88
N ALA A 774 109.15 123.76 90.21
CA ALA A 774 108.71 122.33 90.12
C ALA A 774 107.55 121.99 89.06
N THR A 775 107.37 120.69 88.68
CA THR A 775 106.12 119.89 88.32
C THR A 775 105.23 119.90 86.99
N LYS A 776 105.04 118.68 86.37
CA LYS A 776 103.82 117.88 85.86
C LYS A 776 102.87 118.10 84.58
N ARG A 777 102.66 116.98 83.79
CA ARG A 777 101.41 116.27 83.21
C ARG A 777 100.50 116.66 81.96
N ILE A 778 100.04 115.63 81.17
CA ILE A 778 98.72 115.36 80.40
C ILE A 778 98.38 116.08 79.03
N GLY A 779 97.53 115.63 78.04
CA GLY A 779 96.89 114.32 77.60
C GLY A 779 95.51 114.35 76.77
N LYS A 780 95.18 113.31 75.92
CA LYS A 780 93.89 112.93 75.16
C LYS A 780 93.44 113.70 73.83
N VAL A 781 92.43 113.32 72.97
CA VAL A 781 91.89 112.06 72.26
C VAL A 781 90.65 112.33 71.29
N TYR A 782 90.11 111.33 70.51
CA TYR A 782 88.80 111.22 69.71
C TYR A 782 88.69 111.74 68.23
N ASP A 783 87.75 111.40 67.29
CA ASP A 783 86.72 110.30 67.00
C ASP A 783 86.01 110.45 65.56
N ALA A 784 85.08 109.55 65.12
CA ALA A 784 83.93 109.66 64.14
C ALA A 784 84.05 109.29 62.60
N LYS A 785 83.01 109.18 61.71
CA LYS A 785 81.59 108.62 61.65
C LYS A 785 80.82 109.03 60.32
N SER A 786 80.02 108.20 59.59
CA SER A 786 78.93 108.63 58.62
C SER A 786 78.12 107.48 57.91
N THR A 787 77.12 107.80 57.03
CA THR A 787 75.71 107.31 57.11
C THR A 787 74.81 107.40 55.82
N ILE A 788 73.60 106.75 55.84
CA ILE A 788 72.28 107.17 55.24
C ILE A 788 71.89 106.81 53.75
N LEU A 789 70.59 106.97 53.44
CA LEU A 789 69.74 106.59 52.26
C LEU A 789 68.80 107.82 51.87
N PRO A 790 67.55 107.80 51.30
CA PRO A 790 66.65 106.75 50.77
C PRO A 790 65.70 107.08 49.54
N GLN A 791 64.89 106.08 49.13
CA GLN A 791 63.45 106.11 48.68
C GLN A 791 62.87 106.79 47.38
N THR A 792 61.99 106.02 46.70
CA THR A 792 60.63 106.31 46.11
C THR A 792 60.33 107.24 44.90
N GLY A 793 59.54 106.69 43.95
CA GLY A 793 58.33 107.30 43.35
C GLY A 793 58.46 108.02 41.98
N ASP A 794 57.40 108.28 41.19
CA ASP A 794 56.03 107.71 41.07
C ASP A 794 55.34 108.26 39.77
N LYS A 795 54.35 107.55 39.18
CA LYS A 795 53.42 107.99 38.07
C LYS A 795 54.03 108.32 36.68
N THR A 796 53.33 108.31 35.53
CA THR A 796 51.89 108.07 35.18
C THR A 796 51.69 107.43 33.78
N THR A 797 50.53 106.79 33.57
CA THR A 797 49.90 106.30 32.31
C THR A 797 49.22 107.46 31.50
N PRO A 798 48.49 107.32 30.34
CA PRO A 798 47.60 106.18 29.93
C PRO A 798 47.31 105.87 28.41
N SER A 799 46.50 104.81 28.18
CA SER A 799 45.58 104.54 27.03
C SER A 799 46.17 104.30 25.62
N LEU A 800 45.53 103.61 24.64
CA LEU A 800 44.29 102.80 24.53
C LEU A 800 44.69 101.36 24.05
N VAL A 801 43.97 100.23 24.20
CA VAL A 801 42.53 99.85 24.25
C VAL A 801 41.81 99.75 22.89
N ILE A 802 41.64 98.50 22.41
CA ILE A 802 40.46 97.86 21.73
C ILE A 802 41.00 96.50 21.21
N ALA A 803 40.56 95.27 21.55
CA ALA A 803 39.33 94.66 22.06
C ALA A 803 38.48 93.94 20.98
N GLY A 804 38.40 92.60 21.09
CA GLY A 804 37.35 91.76 20.49
C GLY A 804 37.73 90.93 19.25
N MET A 805 37.75 89.59 19.36
CA MET A 805 36.53 88.80 19.06
C MET A 805 36.63 87.29 19.41
N LEU A 806 35.54 86.80 20.01
CA LEU A 806 34.90 85.48 19.86
C LEU A 806 35.71 84.17 19.92
N VAL A 807 35.49 83.44 21.02
CA VAL A 807 35.49 81.98 21.06
C VAL A 807 34.20 81.45 20.41
N ALA A 808 34.29 80.37 19.62
CA ALA A 808 33.14 79.55 19.23
C ALA A 808 33.53 78.05 19.21
N THR A 809 32.68 77.20 19.79
CA THR A 809 32.89 75.75 19.95
C THR A 809 32.27 74.94 18.81
N GLY A 810 32.73 73.70 18.54
CA GLY A 810 32.19 72.94 17.41
C GLY A 810 32.61 71.47 17.21
N LEU A 811 32.36 70.59 18.19
CA LEU A 811 32.14 69.14 18.02
C LEU A 811 33.31 68.28 17.45
N GLY A 812 33.34 66.95 17.61
CA GLY A 812 32.47 66.10 18.43
C GLY A 812 32.25 64.69 17.85
N PHE A 813 32.86 63.69 18.50
CA PHE A 813 32.57 62.25 18.44
C PHE A 813 32.88 61.41 17.19
N VAL A 814 33.84 60.50 17.40
CA VAL A 814 34.02 59.21 16.71
C VAL A 814 32.74 58.36 16.81
N LYS A 815 32.38 57.65 15.73
CA LYS A 815 31.24 56.73 15.68
C LYS A 815 31.70 55.28 15.91
N LEU A 816 31.17 54.61 16.93
CA LEU A 816 31.47 53.18 17.18
C LEU A 816 30.94 52.29 16.06
N LYS A 817 31.66 51.21 15.77
CA LYS A 817 31.07 49.97 15.25
C LYS A 817 30.66 49.10 16.44
N ARG A 818 29.44 48.56 16.41
CA ARG A 818 29.12 47.30 17.08
C ARG A 818 28.77 46.28 16.01
N LYS A 819 29.42 45.11 16.05
CA LYS A 819 28.87 43.90 15.46
C LYS A 819 28.02 43.23 16.53
N GLU A 820 26.90 42.68 16.14
CA GLU A 820 26.30 41.53 16.82
C GLU A 820 26.21 40.42 15.77
N ASN A 821 26.45 39.18 16.20
CA ASN A 821 26.25 37.92 15.48
C ASN A 821 25.04 37.25 16.13
#